data_AF-A0A381N190-F1
#
_entry.id   AF-A0A381N190-F1
#
_cell.length_a   1.000
_cell.length_b   1.000
_cell.length_c   1.000
_cell.angle_alpha   90.00
_cell.angle_beta   90.00
_cell.angle_gamma   90.00
#
_symmetry.space_group_name_H-M   'P 1'
#
loop_
_entity.id
_entity.type
_entity.pdbx_description
1 polymer ?
#
loop_
_entity_poly.entity_id
_entity_poly.type
_entity_poly.pdbx_seq_one_letter_code
_entity_poly.pdbx_strand_id
1 'polypeptide(L)'
;MDTNFSPIENYPFLSPFLFTEDLEELEEHKEDLLKHLQKVWRPLKVETDQTFEYLAAREKVFATVIAEYYEKQYNKIVESSLCTNNSFDTLSLNTRLLDSIIHAAFEYALADLPILKEKIKEDLKKEHQYKKRSLPKKNKKLDLIQTQIKKLESNPGEPEQRQMLKYYKSIEAELIHEIENHIERLKELEKHLPLAQKSKIKRDFLLNHLVIFARGGYGRAELSFASDRDLGYCLDTQQLGPGGSEICRQLIIHIEHLLRIAGIETAHQYFELNEDLSRFKDPGTIHTIPAILESRVLVGSNNLANALKRRFFQTLPYETFVLSQIRDYHDRAVPGLSHMNLKEDQGGLRSLQIPLWLAAATFGVFPNQTVDMLALLIQKRIISPRQGFKLCQALEFLYDLRNFSATAKKFHFDDEARESGLSEKDIQINIINDAAERLYLLKKQRFQNIDDFDRYRLQMVNHIQDLSQAILQRLLDRTIVRTFSNFQVVVHLGKRLIVEVHALEGLPQVPISLIFNDPSALLELFEYVGQSEYDLSFDLKDEMADLIRILTPDVIESYGSQISECFTKLMLTPFAANAWRIMFEICEPINAANQPRTLMGCFIPETNKMRFLLRNLAYHQHPVCTHTLNALDRTQKELDRLKKDYPELHQYLEPKHILALKWGVLFHDVGKIDPRSEHEVSGTAMAVKALERIGYDDQELFTLVSLLIVHHMTVVQLSRTSAYFDQALQRFFEIADRNLINVILLFLCNISDYISVSDGNARSTRGLRTFFEETYRVFAEMRPTKMQKDSIDFIQTYLDIKKTDLETDTRIDLLINRSLSENLESVLLAPLEHISHEERKLLEKSEDELHALWRDLKLGSLDKQSTDQTTDKFIRTIRQSLSNKTLMALTGLYSPMINWFFAAFPNRFLLSSPPGMLAENLSIFNRLERPAIVNVITNARGRLNGLLIYVHDQPQIHSRIAYTLNLKHLNIESAKINQIQFASGKVAFCYYLKVSKSDEDNVIFPRELETSIRRNTPPAFKIQSHTFLYDTKLQLEYLKDDKKGYMVKETNNDAPRDFPILNGDSRDKTDFSRQDKNYLRIKITAEDAPLVYYKMVSAFDYVGVTIQQAVITTIGHQVIDTFYITPSDHKKIVKSDFEESLKQVLMSPSVI
;
A
#
# COMPACT_ATOMS: atom_id res chain seq x y z
N MET A 1 30.20 -20.68 -18.15
CA MET A 1 29.50 -21.72 -17.40
C MET A 1 29.71 -22.98 -18.20
N ASP A 2 30.50 -23.92 -17.67
CA ASP A 2 30.72 -25.20 -18.34
C ASP A 2 29.42 -25.99 -18.34
N THR A 3 28.92 -26.34 -19.53
CA THR A 3 27.71 -27.14 -19.74
C THR A 3 27.98 -28.64 -19.69
N ASN A 4 29.18 -29.06 -19.29
CA ASN A 4 29.55 -30.48 -19.12
C ASN A 4 29.01 -31.04 -17.80
N PHE A 5 27.70 -30.92 -17.56
CA PHE A 5 27.03 -31.59 -16.47
C PHE A 5 26.60 -33.00 -16.90
N SER A 6 26.80 -33.96 -15.98
CA SER A 6 26.65 -35.41 -16.19
C SER A 6 25.40 -35.74 -17.03
N PRO A 7 25.54 -36.52 -18.12
CA PRO A 7 24.41 -36.83 -18.98
C PRO A 7 23.35 -37.61 -18.19
N ILE A 8 22.08 -37.27 -18.42
CA ILE A 8 20.89 -37.97 -17.93
C ILE A 8 20.98 -39.49 -18.16
N GLU A 9 21.85 -39.94 -19.07
CA GLU A 9 22.30 -41.32 -19.27
C GLU A 9 22.57 -42.09 -17.97
N ASN A 10 23.07 -41.43 -16.92
CA ASN A 10 23.33 -42.07 -15.63
C ASN A 10 22.05 -42.34 -14.79
N TYR A 11 20.91 -41.75 -15.17
CA TYR A 11 19.62 -41.84 -14.48
C TYR A 11 18.47 -42.04 -15.47
N PRO A 12 18.30 -43.23 -16.07
CA PRO A 12 17.33 -43.47 -17.14
C PRO A 12 15.88 -43.12 -16.81
N PHE A 13 15.49 -43.18 -15.53
CA PHE A 13 14.14 -42.82 -15.08
C PHE A 13 13.78 -41.35 -15.28
N LEU A 14 14.78 -40.48 -15.52
CA LEU A 14 14.59 -39.06 -15.82
C LEU A 14 14.25 -38.81 -17.29
N SER A 15 14.59 -39.74 -18.19
CA SER A 15 14.43 -39.58 -19.64
C SER A 15 13.00 -39.22 -20.09
N PRO A 16 11.91 -39.75 -19.50
CA PRO A 16 10.54 -39.38 -19.89
C PRO A 16 10.13 -37.94 -19.58
N PHE A 17 10.92 -37.22 -18.78
CA PHE A 17 10.68 -35.84 -18.35
C PHE A 17 11.60 -34.84 -19.05
N LEU A 18 12.47 -35.32 -19.93
CA LEU A 18 13.42 -34.51 -20.69
C LEU A 18 12.78 -34.04 -21.99
N PHE A 19 12.82 -32.73 -22.22
CA PHE A 19 12.56 -32.16 -23.52
C PHE A 19 13.77 -32.39 -24.43
N THR A 20 13.55 -33.13 -25.52
CA THR A 20 14.51 -33.27 -26.61
C THR A 20 14.07 -32.39 -27.78
N GLU A 21 14.98 -31.52 -28.22
CA GLU A 21 14.79 -30.76 -29.46
C GLU A 21 14.89 -31.71 -30.65
N ASP A 22 13.74 -32.06 -31.23
CA ASP A 22 13.68 -32.72 -32.53
C ASP A 22 13.80 -31.63 -33.61
N LEU A 23 15.03 -31.43 -34.08
CA LEU A 23 15.32 -30.42 -35.10
C LEU A 23 14.62 -30.72 -36.43
N GLU A 24 14.34 -31.99 -36.74
CA GLU A 24 13.65 -32.35 -37.97
C GLU A 24 12.16 -31.98 -37.89
N GLU A 25 11.51 -32.31 -36.76
CA GLU A 25 10.10 -31.96 -36.50
C GLU A 25 9.88 -30.44 -36.44
N LEU A 26 10.79 -29.70 -35.79
CA LEU A 26 10.76 -28.23 -35.73
C LEU A 26 10.90 -27.61 -37.13
N GLU A 27 11.84 -28.12 -37.93
CA GLU A 27 12.04 -27.65 -39.31
C GLU A 27 10.84 -27.97 -40.20
N GLU A 28 10.22 -29.15 -40.05
CA GLU A 28 9.00 -29.52 -40.78
C GLU A 28 7.84 -28.55 -40.50
N HIS A 29 7.54 -28.29 -39.22
CA HIS A 29 6.47 -27.36 -38.84
C HIS A 29 6.75 -25.93 -39.28
N LYS A 30 8.00 -25.47 -39.15
CA LYS A 30 8.42 -24.16 -39.65
C LYS A 30 8.26 -24.06 -41.16
N GLU A 31 8.70 -25.06 -41.91
CA GLU A 31 8.56 -25.09 -43.37
C GLU A 31 7.10 -25.12 -43.81
N ASP A 32 6.24 -25.90 -43.15
CA ASP A 32 4.81 -25.97 -43.45
C ASP A 32 4.15 -24.59 -43.26
N LEU A 33 4.42 -23.92 -42.13
CA LEU A 33 3.96 -22.56 -41.86
C LEU A 33 4.43 -21.57 -42.92
N LEU A 34 5.72 -21.59 -43.27
CA LEU A 34 6.29 -20.70 -44.28
C LEU A 34 5.71 -20.96 -45.69
N LYS A 35 5.51 -22.22 -46.08
CA LYS A 35 4.86 -22.61 -47.35
C LYS A 35 3.41 -22.14 -47.38
N HIS A 36 2.69 -22.28 -46.27
CA HIS A 36 1.30 -21.82 -46.16
C HIS A 36 1.20 -20.29 -46.28
N LEU A 37 2.07 -19.57 -45.56
CA LEU A 37 2.18 -18.10 -45.65
C LEU A 37 2.46 -17.65 -47.09
N GLN A 38 3.38 -18.31 -47.79
CA GLN A 38 3.68 -18.02 -49.19
C GLN A 38 2.50 -18.32 -50.13
N LYS A 39 1.75 -19.40 -49.89
CA LYS A 39 0.58 -19.79 -50.70
C LYS A 39 -0.58 -18.79 -50.57
N VAL A 40 -0.84 -18.31 -49.35
CA VAL A 40 -1.91 -17.34 -49.07
C VAL A 40 -1.52 -15.94 -49.53
N TRP A 41 -0.22 -15.61 -49.48
CA TRP A 41 0.31 -14.36 -50.00
C TRP A 41 0.12 -14.27 -51.52
N ARG A 42 -0.93 -13.56 -51.96
CA ARG A 42 -1.06 -13.14 -53.34
C ARG A 42 -0.27 -11.84 -53.52
N PRO A 43 0.70 -11.76 -54.46
CA PRO A 43 1.36 -10.50 -54.74
C PRO A 43 0.33 -9.52 -55.27
N LEU A 44 -0.16 -8.63 -54.40
CA LEU A 44 -0.80 -7.41 -54.83
C LEU A 44 0.21 -6.69 -55.74
N LYS A 45 -0.24 -6.19 -56.90
CA LYS A 45 0.53 -5.24 -57.71
C LYS A 45 0.62 -3.93 -56.94
N VAL A 46 1.35 -3.91 -55.84
CA VAL A 46 1.64 -2.71 -55.07
C VAL A 46 2.83 -2.06 -55.76
N GLU A 47 2.60 -0.94 -56.42
CA GLU A 47 3.69 -0.11 -56.94
C GLU A 47 4.55 0.35 -55.74
N THR A 48 5.86 0.42 -55.97
CA THR A 48 6.93 0.59 -54.97
C THR A 48 6.82 1.81 -54.06
N ASP A 49 5.85 2.70 -54.28
CA ASP A 49 5.61 3.92 -53.50
C ASP A 49 4.61 3.73 -52.33
N GLN A 50 4.05 2.52 -52.14
CA GLN A 50 3.07 2.20 -51.07
C GLN A 50 3.64 1.24 -50.00
N THR A 51 4.84 1.52 -49.46
CA THR A 51 5.57 0.72 -48.46
C THR A 51 4.70 0.29 -47.25
N PHE A 52 3.79 1.16 -46.79
CA PHE A 52 2.90 0.89 -45.65
C PHE A 52 1.76 -0.08 -45.97
N GLU A 53 1.13 0.02 -47.15
CA GLU A 53 0.03 -0.87 -47.55
C GLU A 53 0.53 -2.29 -47.80
N TYR A 54 1.74 -2.42 -48.35
CA TYR A 54 2.40 -3.72 -48.51
C TYR A 54 2.64 -4.42 -47.16
N LEU A 55 3.22 -3.71 -46.19
CA LEU A 55 3.52 -4.26 -44.87
C LEU A 55 2.23 -4.66 -44.15
N ALA A 56 1.20 -3.80 -44.18
CA ALA A 56 -0.10 -4.07 -43.58
C ALA A 56 -0.80 -5.30 -44.18
N ALA A 57 -0.69 -5.50 -45.51
CA ALA A 57 -1.22 -6.69 -46.16
C ALA A 57 -0.49 -7.96 -45.73
N ARG A 58 0.84 -7.91 -45.58
CA ARG A 58 1.65 -9.04 -45.09
C ARG A 58 1.38 -9.37 -43.64
N GLU A 59 1.26 -8.36 -42.79
CA GLU A 59 0.88 -8.47 -41.38
C GLU A 59 -0.47 -9.16 -41.25
N LYS A 60 -1.46 -8.78 -42.08
CA LYS A 60 -2.79 -9.42 -42.09
C LYS A 60 -2.71 -10.90 -42.49
N VAL A 61 -1.94 -11.24 -43.53
CA VAL A 61 -1.77 -12.64 -43.95
C VAL A 61 -1.11 -13.46 -42.84
N PHE A 62 -0.07 -12.91 -42.20
CA PHE A 62 0.58 -13.56 -41.07
C PHE A 62 -0.40 -13.81 -39.92
N ALA A 63 -1.15 -12.78 -39.51
CA ALA A 63 -2.12 -12.87 -38.43
C ALA A 63 -3.15 -13.98 -38.66
N THR A 64 -3.74 -14.05 -39.86
CA THR A 64 -4.77 -15.05 -40.18
C THR A 64 -4.19 -16.47 -40.20
N VAL A 65 -3.08 -16.70 -40.90
CA VAL A 65 -2.50 -18.04 -41.04
C VAL A 65 -2.00 -18.59 -39.70
N ILE A 66 -1.33 -17.76 -38.90
CA ILE A 66 -0.81 -18.18 -37.60
C ILE A 66 -1.93 -18.40 -36.59
N ALA A 67 -2.96 -17.55 -36.56
CA ALA A 67 -4.10 -17.75 -35.67
C ALA A 67 -4.84 -19.07 -35.96
N GLU A 68 -5.13 -19.36 -37.24
CA GLU A 68 -5.76 -20.62 -37.67
C GLU A 68 -4.90 -21.85 -37.36
N TYR A 69 -3.59 -21.76 -37.61
CA TYR A 69 -2.66 -22.85 -37.30
C TYR A 69 -2.55 -23.08 -35.79
N TYR A 70 -2.36 -22.02 -35.01
CA TYR A 70 -2.27 -22.10 -33.55
C TYR A 70 -3.53 -22.72 -32.97
N GLU A 71 -4.72 -22.23 -33.34
CA GLU A 71 -5.99 -22.77 -32.84
C GLU A 71 -6.14 -24.27 -33.18
N LYS A 72 -5.84 -24.65 -34.42
CA LYS A 72 -5.92 -26.06 -34.86
C LYS A 72 -4.97 -26.97 -34.08
N GLN A 73 -3.71 -26.58 -33.91
CA GLN A 73 -2.73 -27.42 -33.19
C GLN A 73 -3.00 -27.41 -31.68
N TYR A 74 -3.34 -26.25 -31.11
CA TYR A 74 -3.69 -26.13 -29.71
C TYR A 74 -4.85 -27.06 -29.34
N ASN A 75 -5.93 -27.09 -30.14
CA ASN A 75 -7.06 -27.98 -29.90
C ASN A 75 -6.66 -29.46 -29.92
N LYS A 76 -5.80 -29.88 -30.86
CA LYS A 76 -5.28 -31.25 -30.89
C LYS A 76 -4.45 -31.61 -29.66
N ILE A 77 -3.62 -30.68 -29.17
CA ILE A 77 -2.81 -30.90 -27.96
C ILE A 77 -3.73 -30.97 -26.73
N VAL A 78 -4.79 -30.16 -26.66
CA VAL A 78 -5.79 -30.24 -25.59
C VAL A 78 -6.51 -31.59 -25.61
N GLU A 79 -6.97 -32.05 -26.76
CA GLU A 79 -7.61 -33.36 -26.90
C GLU A 79 -6.67 -34.51 -26.51
N SER A 80 -5.42 -34.49 -26.98
CA SER A 80 -4.44 -35.52 -26.65
C SER A 80 -4.06 -35.52 -25.17
N SER A 81 -4.13 -34.35 -24.50
CA SER A 81 -3.83 -34.21 -23.08
C SER A 81 -4.79 -34.99 -22.18
N LEU A 82 -6.02 -35.27 -22.64
CA LEU A 82 -6.98 -36.10 -21.89
C LEU A 82 -6.60 -37.58 -21.90
N CYS A 83 -5.92 -38.04 -22.95
CA CYS A 83 -5.56 -39.44 -23.16
C CYS A 83 -4.14 -39.79 -22.70
N THR A 84 -3.26 -38.80 -22.52
CA THR A 84 -1.89 -39.06 -22.06
C THR A 84 -1.81 -39.37 -20.56
N ASN A 85 -0.95 -40.33 -20.23
CA ASN A 85 -0.56 -40.67 -18.87
C ASN A 85 0.69 -39.92 -18.39
N ASN A 86 1.30 -39.08 -19.25
CA ASN A 86 2.47 -38.26 -18.93
C ASN A 86 2.24 -36.83 -19.41
N SER A 87 2.04 -35.90 -18.48
CA SER A 87 1.82 -34.49 -18.80
C SER A 87 3.01 -33.83 -19.52
N PHE A 88 4.24 -34.34 -19.36
CA PHE A 88 5.43 -33.76 -20.00
C PHE A 88 5.39 -33.88 -21.53
N ASP A 89 4.67 -34.87 -22.07
CA ASP A 89 4.42 -34.97 -23.51
C ASP A 89 3.59 -33.76 -23.99
N THR A 90 2.55 -33.39 -23.23
CA THR A 90 1.73 -32.19 -23.49
C THR A 90 2.57 -30.91 -23.40
N LEU A 91 3.43 -30.78 -22.39
CA LEU A 91 4.32 -29.62 -22.23
C LEU A 91 5.30 -29.51 -23.41
N SER A 92 5.87 -30.63 -23.85
CA SER A 92 6.79 -30.70 -24.99
C SER A 92 6.09 -30.27 -26.28
N LEU A 93 4.91 -30.82 -26.58
CA LEU A 93 4.13 -30.45 -27.77
C LEU A 93 3.76 -28.96 -27.77
N ASN A 94 3.31 -28.44 -26.62
CA ASN A 94 2.96 -27.02 -26.50
C ASN A 94 4.19 -26.11 -26.65
N THR A 95 5.35 -26.54 -26.13
CA THR A 95 6.63 -25.83 -26.31
C THR A 95 7.05 -25.80 -27.78
N ARG A 96 7.01 -26.95 -28.49
CA ARG A 96 7.36 -27.03 -29.92
C ARG A 96 6.42 -26.19 -30.80
N LEU A 97 5.13 -26.15 -30.46
CA LEU A 97 4.17 -25.30 -31.15
C LEU A 97 4.58 -23.83 -31.10
N LEU A 98 4.93 -23.32 -29.91
CA LEU A 98 5.41 -21.95 -29.79
C LEU A 98 6.78 -21.75 -30.44
N ASP A 99 7.74 -22.66 -30.25
CA ASP A 99 9.06 -22.56 -30.88
C ASP A 99 8.90 -22.40 -32.40
N SER A 100 8.05 -23.23 -33.03
CA SER A 100 7.75 -23.17 -34.46
C SER A 100 7.18 -21.80 -34.90
N ILE A 101 6.26 -21.24 -34.12
CA ILE A 101 5.65 -19.93 -34.39
C ILE A 101 6.67 -18.79 -34.25
N ILE A 102 7.53 -18.82 -33.22
CA ILE A 102 8.57 -17.81 -33.00
C ILE A 102 9.60 -17.86 -34.15
N HIS A 103 10.00 -19.05 -34.57
CA HIS A 103 10.89 -19.21 -35.72
C HIS A 103 10.24 -18.70 -37.01
N ALA A 104 8.97 -19.04 -37.26
CA ALA A 104 8.24 -18.54 -38.42
C ALA A 104 8.08 -17.01 -38.40
N ALA A 105 7.80 -16.41 -37.24
CA ALA A 105 7.73 -14.96 -37.06
C ALA A 105 9.06 -14.28 -37.37
N PHE A 106 10.17 -14.84 -36.88
CA PHE A 106 11.51 -14.33 -37.17
C PHE A 106 11.83 -14.38 -38.66
N GLU A 107 11.58 -15.51 -39.33
CA GLU A 107 11.85 -15.67 -40.77
C GLU A 107 10.96 -14.75 -41.62
N TYR A 108 9.68 -14.60 -41.24
CA TYR A 108 8.74 -13.72 -41.92
C TYR A 108 9.15 -12.25 -41.78
N ALA A 109 9.54 -11.83 -40.57
CA ALA A 109 10.06 -10.50 -40.30
C ALA A 109 11.40 -10.22 -40.99
N LEU A 110 12.27 -11.23 -41.10
CA LEU A 110 13.53 -11.14 -41.84
C LEU A 110 13.29 -10.91 -43.34
N ALA A 111 12.27 -11.55 -43.92
CA ALA A 111 11.86 -11.31 -45.30
C ALA A 111 11.33 -9.87 -45.52
N ASP A 112 10.72 -9.28 -44.50
CA ASP A 112 10.20 -7.90 -44.53
C ASP A 112 11.30 -6.84 -44.35
N LEU A 113 12.52 -7.25 -43.96
CA LEU A 113 13.62 -6.36 -43.61
C LEU A 113 13.96 -5.28 -44.67
N PRO A 114 13.98 -5.56 -45.99
CA PRO A 114 14.24 -4.52 -47.00
C PRO A 114 13.20 -3.40 -46.98
N ILE A 115 11.93 -3.73 -46.74
CA ILE A 115 10.80 -2.80 -46.74
C ILE A 115 10.70 -2.09 -45.40
N LEU A 116 10.94 -2.81 -44.30
CA LEU A 116 11.12 -2.23 -42.97
C LEU A 116 12.21 -1.16 -42.97
N LYS A 117 13.33 -1.37 -43.66
CA LYS A 117 14.39 -0.35 -43.78
C LYS A 117 13.92 0.95 -44.43
N GLU A 118 13.09 0.88 -45.47
CA GLU A 118 12.55 2.10 -46.10
C GLU A 118 11.55 2.80 -45.18
N LYS A 119 10.70 2.05 -44.46
CA LYS A 119 9.81 2.60 -43.40
C LYS A 119 10.60 3.29 -42.28
N ILE A 120 11.61 2.61 -41.74
CA ILE A 120 12.51 3.15 -40.70
C ILE A 120 13.18 4.44 -41.18
N LYS A 121 13.65 4.46 -42.42
CA LYS A 121 14.27 5.65 -43.03
C LYS A 121 13.28 6.81 -43.12
N GLU A 122 12.01 6.58 -43.46
CA GLU A 122 10.98 7.61 -43.44
C GLU A 122 10.64 8.09 -42.03
N ASP A 123 10.51 7.18 -41.08
CA ASP A 123 10.15 7.51 -39.69
C ASP A 123 11.28 8.26 -38.98
N LEU A 124 12.55 7.83 -39.16
CA LEU A 124 13.72 8.56 -38.66
C LEU A 124 13.84 9.95 -39.33
N LYS A 125 13.48 10.09 -40.62
CA LYS A 125 13.42 11.40 -41.29
C LYS A 125 12.34 12.29 -40.69
N LYS A 126 11.14 11.75 -40.42
CA LYS A 126 10.02 12.47 -39.79
C LYS A 126 10.39 12.90 -38.37
N GLU A 127 10.98 12.01 -37.56
CA GLU A 127 11.46 12.31 -36.21
C GLU A 127 12.52 13.41 -36.24
N HIS A 128 13.53 13.29 -37.10
CA HIS A 128 14.56 14.30 -37.29
C HIS A 128 13.97 15.65 -37.70
N GLN A 129 13.04 15.70 -38.67
CA GLN A 129 12.36 16.94 -39.07
C GLN A 129 11.55 17.55 -37.94
N TYR A 130 10.81 16.75 -37.17
CA TYR A 130 10.01 17.21 -36.04
C TYR A 130 10.90 17.79 -34.94
N LYS A 131 11.93 17.05 -34.51
CA LYS A 131 12.87 17.49 -33.47
C LYS A 131 13.62 18.76 -33.88
N LYS A 132 14.08 18.84 -35.15
CA LYS A 132 14.73 20.03 -35.72
C LYS A 132 13.81 21.26 -35.77
N ARG A 133 12.51 21.07 -36.03
CA ARG A 133 11.49 22.15 -36.00
C ARG A 133 11.10 22.56 -34.58
N SER A 134 11.16 21.65 -33.62
CA SER A 134 10.76 21.86 -32.22
C SER A 134 11.86 22.53 -31.38
N LEU A 135 13.13 22.20 -31.63
CA LEU A 135 14.28 22.73 -30.88
C LEU A 135 14.33 24.27 -30.79
N PRO A 136 14.09 25.05 -31.86
CA PRO A 136 14.06 26.52 -31.77
C PRO A 136 12.94 27.04 -30.86
N LYS A 137 11.80 26.35 -30.78
CA LYS A 137 10.69 26.73 -29.90
C LYS A 137 11.05 26.51 -28.43
N LYS A 138 11.77 25.42 -28.14
CA LYS A 138 12.25 25.11 -26.78
C LYS A 138 13.35 26.07 -26.34
N ASN A 139 14.31 26.39 -27.21
CA ASN A 139 15.34 27.41 -26.93
C ASN A 139 14.72 28.79 -26.67
N LYS A 140 13.72 29.21 -27.46
CA LYS A 140 12.97 30.45 -27.18
C LYS A 140 12.26 30.42 -25.83
N LYS A 141 11.75 29.27 -25.41
CA LYS A 141 11.12 29.09 -24.10
C LYS A 141 12.17 29.20 -22.98
N LEU A 142 13.34 28.59 -23.15
CA LEU A 142 14.47 28.69 -22.22
C LEU A 142 14.96 30.13 -22.06
N ASP A 143 15.16 30.87 -23.16
CA ASP A 143 15.54 32.29 -23.15
C ASP A 143 14.53 33.15 -22.37
N LEU A 144 13.23 32.86 -22.53
CA LEU A 144 12.16 33.55 -21.82
C LEU A 144 12.23 33.28 -20.30
N ILE A 145 12.47 32.03 -19.91
CA ILE A 145 12.64 31.63 -18.50
C ILE A 145 13.90 32.28 -17.90
N GLN A 146 15.04 32.26 -18.61
CA GLN A 146 16.29 32.89 -18.17
C GLN A 146 16.19 34.41 -18.02
N THR A 147 15.45 35.06 -18.92
CA THR A 147 15.16 36.50 -18.81
C THR A 147 14.32 36.80 -17.57
N GLN A 148 13.39 35.90 -17.23
CA GLN A 148 12.56 36.04 -16.04
C GLN A 148 13.37 35.80 -14.76
N ILE A 149 14.29 34.85 -14.76
CA ILE A 149 15.25 34.61 -13.67
C ILE A 149 16.11 35.85 -13.42
N LYS A 150 16.72 36.43 -14.46
CA LYS A 150 17.55 37.65 -14.32
C LYS A 150 16.78 38.84 -13.76
N LYS A 151 15.51 39.01 -14.15
CA LYS A 151 14.64 40.05 -13.58
C LYS A 151 14.39 39.84 -12.10
N LEU A 152 14.17 38.58 -11.68
CA LEU A 152 13.93 38.22 -10.28
C LEU A 152 15.20 38.30 -9.43
N GLU A 153 16.38 38.03 -9.99
CA GLU A 153 17.66 38.14 -9.28
C GLU A 153 18.09 39.60 -9.04
N SER A 154 17.61 40.54 -9.86
CA SER A 154 17.91 41.98 -9.71
C SER A 154 17.19 42.69 -8.56
N ASN A 155 16.28 42.01 -7.85
CA ASN A 155 15.54 42.57 -6.71
C ASN A 155 15.45 41.52 -5.57
N PRO A 156 16.39 41.45 -4.62
CA PRO A 156 16.54 40.29 -3.74
C PRO A 156 15.74 40.33 -2.42
N GLY A 157 14.84 41.31 -2.26
CA GLY A 157 14.24 41.69 -0.97
C GLY A 157 12.99 40.92 -0.52
N GLU A 158 12.22 40.29 -1.42
CA GLU A 158 10.90 39.73 -1.09
C GLU A 158 10.86 38.17 -1.09
N PRO A 159 10.19 37.52 -0.12
CA PRO A 159 10.04 36.06 -0.07
C PRO A 159 9.38 35.44 -1.31
N GLU A 160 8.42 36.15 -1.93
CA GLU A 160 7.72 35.72 -3.15
C GLU A 160 8.66 35.59 -4.35
N GLN A 161 9.62 36.51 -4.48
CA GLN A 161 10.60 36.52 -5.57
C GLN A 161 11.61 35.37 -5.42
N ARG A 162 11.95 34.97 -4.18
CA ARG A 162 12.81 33.79 -3.91
C ARG A 162 12.11 32.47 -4.27
N GLN A 163 10.81 32.35 -4.02
CA GLN A 163 10.04 31.16 -4.42
C GLN A 163 9.84 31.10 -5.94
N MET A 164 9.54 32.23 -6.59
CA MET A 164 9.50 32.31 -8.06
C MET A 164 10.86 31.99 -8.68
N LEU A 165 11.94 32.46 -8.07
CA LEU A 165 13.30 32.13 -8.51
C LEU A 165 13.57 30.62 -8.42
N LYS A 166 13.18 29.95 -7.33
CA LYS A 166 13.28 28.48 -7.21
C LYS A 166 12.45 27.74 -8.26
N TYR A 167 11.21 28.18 -8.50
CA TYR A 167 10.31 27.60 -9.51
C TYR A 167 10.85 27.77 -10.95
N TYR A 168 11.31 28.97 -11.29
CA TYR A 168 11.89 29.20 -12.62
C TYR A 168 13.22 28.47 -12.78
N LYS A 169 14.02 28.31 -11.72
CA LYS A 169 15.25 27.48 -11.72
C LYS A 169 14.95 25.99 -11.88
N SER A 170 13.88 25.46 -11.28
CA SER A 170 13.49 24.05 -11.50
C SER A 170 13.00 23.81 -12.93
N ILE A 171 12.17 24.71 -13.46
CA ILE A 171 11.73 24.67 -14.87
C ILE A 171 12.90 24.83 -15.82
N GLU A 172 13.85 25.72 -15.51
CA GLU A 172 15.08 25.88 -16.28
C GLU A 172 15.87 24.56 -16.29
N ALA A 173 16.09 23.92 -15.13
CA ALA A 173 16.79 22.64 -15.04
C ALA A 173 16.10 21.53 -15.85
N GLU A 174 14.77 21.41 -15.76
CA GLU A 174 13.98 20.46 -16.55
C GLU A 174 14.06 20.75 -18.06
N LEU A 175 13.92 22.02 -18.48
CA LEU A 175 14.01 22.42 -19.88
C LEU A 175 15.43 22.24 -20.43
N ILE A 176 16.46 22.53 -19.64
CA ILE A 176 17.86 22.28 -20.02
C ILE A 176 18.05 20.79 -20.26
N HIS A 177 17.65 19.93 -19.31
CA HIS A 177 17.76 18.48 -19.46
C HIS A 177 16.98 17.97 -20.68
N GLU A 178 15.76 18.49 -20.91
CA GLU A 178 14.95 18.10 -22.06
C GLU A 178 15.53 18.58 -23.41
N ILE A 179 16.17 19.75 -23.42
CA ILE A 179 16.88 20.31 -24.58
C ILE A 179 18.17 19.54 -24.84
N GLU A 180 18.94 19.19 -23.80
CA GLU A 180 20.14 18.36 -23.87
C GLU A 180 19.80 17.00 -24.48
N ASN A 181 18.79 16.31 -23.94
CA ASN A 181 18.29 15.05 -24.50
C ASN A 181 17.79 15.21 -25.95
N HIS A 182 17.13 16.33 -26.28
CA HIS A 182 16.70 16.61 -27.66
C HIS A 182 17.88 16.83 -28.61
N ILE A 183 18.92 17.55 -28.18
CA ILE A 183 20.12 17.82 -28.95
C ILE A 183 20.93 16.53 -29.12
N GLU A 184 21.08 15.74 -28.06
CA GLU A 184 21.74 14.45 -28.10
C GLU A 184 21.03 13.51 -29.07
N ARG A 185 19.70 13.38 -28.96
CA ARG A 185 18.90 12.61 -29.91
C ARG A 185 18.98 13.14 -31.34
N LEU A 186 19.05 14.46 -31.55
CA LEU A 186 19.25 15.02 -32.88
C LEU A 186 20.64 14.68 -33.45
N LYS A 187 21.70 14.78 -32.64
CA LYS A 187 23.06 14.38 -33.02
C LYS A 187 23.14 12.88 -33.34
N GLU A 188 22.47 12.05 -32.54
CA GLU A 188 22.30 10.62 -32.81
C GLU A 188 21.60 10.42 -34.16
N LEU A 189 20.43 11.02 -34.38
CA LEU A 189 19.69 10.90 -35.63
C LEU A 189 20.52 11.37 -36.84
N GLU A 190 21.20 12.51 -36.75
CA GLU A 190 22.08 13.03 -37.81
C GLU A 190 23.26 12.09 -38.11
N LYS A 191 23.81 11.43 -37.08
CA LYS A 191 24.88 10.43 -37.22
C LYS A 191 24.37 9.08 -37.73
N HIS A 192 23.17 8.66 -37.32
CA HIS A 192 22.63 7.32 -37.57
C HIS A 192 21.86 7.23 -38.88
N LEU A 193 21.19 8.29 -39.33
CA LEU A 193 20.42 8.32 -40.57
C LEU A 193 21.24 7.89 -41.81
N PRO A 194 22.50 8.36 -42.01
CA PRO A 194 23.33 7.93 -43.14
C PRO A 194 23.89 6.51 -42.97
N LEU A 195 24.11 6.07 -41.72
CA LEU A 195 24.66 4.76 -41.39
C LEU A 195 23.63 3.65 -41.53
N ALA A 196 22.39 3.89 -41.09
CA ALA A 196 21.25 2.99 -41.29
C ALA A 196 20.99 2.76 -42.80
N GLN A 197 21.06 3.83 -43.61
CA GLN A 197 20.91 3.78 -45.08
C GLN A 197 21.99 2.95 -45.79
N LYS A 198 23.21 2.88 -45.26
CA LYS A 198 24.34 2.14 -45.86
C LYS A 198 24.49 0.70 -45.35
N SER A 199 23.72 0.32 -44.33
CA SER A 199 23.88 -0.98 -43.66
C SER A 199 23.28 -2.15 -44.46
N LYS A 200 24.14 -3.03 -44.96
CA LYS A 200 23.76 -4.31 -45.58
C LYS A 200 23.73 -5.41 -44.52
N ILE A 201 22.68 -5.44 -43.73
CA ILE A 201 22.44 -6.51 -42.77
C ILE A 201 22.04 -7.79 -43.53
N LYS A 202 22.87 -8.82 -43.41
CA LYS A 202 22.59 -10.19 -43.86
C LYS A 202 22.08 -11.04 -42.69
N ARG A 203 21.42 -12.17 -42.99
CA ARG A 203 20.92 -13.12 -41.99
C ARG A 203 21.98 -13.54 -40.96
N ASP A 204 23.14 -14.00 -41.42
CA ASP A 204 24.22 -14.48 -40.53
C ASP A 204 24.74 -13.37 -39.60
N PHE A 205 24.73 -12.13 -40.08
CA PHE A 205 25.10 -10.98 -39.26
C PHE A 205 24.08 -10.74 -38.13
N LEU A 206 22.77 -10.86 -38.40
CA LEU A 206 21.75 -10.77 -37.36
C LEU A 206 21.87 -11.89 -36.35
N LEU A 207 22.02 -13.13 -36.81
CA LEU A 207 22.11 -14.29 -35.92
C LEU A 207 23.34 -14.26 -35.00
N ASN A 208 24.40 -13.53 -35.38
CA ASN A 208 25.58 -13.35 -34.54
C ASN A 208 25.43 -12.26 -33.47
N HIS A 209 24.56 -11.26 -33.68
CA HIS A 209 24.45 -10.08 -32.82
C HIS A 209 23.07 -9.86 -32.16
N LEU A 210 22.11 -10.73 -32.44
CA LEU A 210 20.80 -10.80 -31.79
C LEU A 210 20.60 -12.22 -31.24
N VAL A 211 19.97 -12.31 -30.07
CA VAL A 211 19.43 -13.56 -29.56
C VAL A 211 18.00 -13.37 -29.06
N ILE A 212 17.13 -14.29 -29.45
CA ILE A 212 15.77 -14.47 -28.95
C ILE A 212 15.81 -15.72 -28.07
N PHE A 213 15.36 -15.60 -26.83
CA PHE A 213 15.39 -16.69 -25.86
C PHE A 213 14.07 -16.78 -25.08
N ALA A 214 13.67 -18.00 -24.73
CA ALA A 214 12.56 -18.26 -23.84
C ALA A 214 13.02 -18.15 -22.38
N ARG A 215 12.17 -17.62 -21.50
CA ARG A 215 12.42 -17.45 -20.06
C ARG A 215 11.40 -18.25 -19.24
N GLY A 216 11.67 -18.41 -17.95
CA GLY A 216 10.71 -19.03 -17.01
C GLY A 216 10.31 -20.46 -17.42
N GLY A 217 9.02 -20.79 -17.27
CA GLY A 217 8.49 -22.11 -17.64
C GLY A 217 8.64 -22.43 -19.14
N TYR A 218 8.61 -21.41 -20.01
CA TYR A 218 8.86 -21.59 -21.43
C TYR A 218 10.33 -21.91 -21.71
N GLY A 219 11.23 -21.20 -21.03
CA GLY A 219 12.68 -21.47 -21.06
C GLY A 219 13.00 -22.89 -20.62
N ARG A 220 12.29 -23.39 -19.59
CA ARG A 220 12.45 -24.75 -19.09
C ARG A 220 11.85 -25.87 -19.95
N ALA A 221 11.20 -25.54 -21.07
CA ALA A 221 10.37 -26.45 -21.85
C ALA A 221 9.24 -27.12 -21.03
N GLU A 222 8.78 -26.41 -20.00
CA GLU A 222 7.69 -26.81 -19.09
C GLU A 222 6.45 -25.92 -19.31
N LEU A 223 6.18 -25.58 -20.57
CA LEU A 223 5.14 -24.64 -20.95
C LEU A 223 3.74 -25.23 -20.78
N SER A 224 3.14 -25.03 -19.61
CA SER A 224 1.73 -25.35 -19.36
C SER A 224 0.79 -24.35 -20.05
N PHE A 225 -0.43 -24.77 -20.37
CA PHE A 225 -1.50 -23.91 -20.92
C PHE A 225 -1.87 -22.72 -20.02
N ALA A 226 -1.63 -22.82 -18.71
CA ALA A 226 -1.83 -21.72 -17.75
C ALA A 226 -0.56 -20.87 -17.55
N SER A 227 0.44 -20.96 -18.42
CA SER A 227 1.70 -20.22 -18.30
C SER A 227 1.74 -19.03 -19.24
N ASP A 228 2.35 -17.96 -18.75
CA ASP A 228 2.74 -16.83 -19.57
C ASP A 228 3.79 -17.26 -20.60
N ARG A 229 3.79 -16.61 -21.76
CA ARG A 229 4.73 -16.87 -22.85
C ARG A 229 5.91 -15.90 -22.75
N ASP A 230 6.81 -16.20 -21.83
CA ASP A 230 7.93 -15.31 -21.51
C ASP A 230 9.04 -15.34 -22.57
N LEU A 231 9.25 -14.19 -23.24
CA LEU A 231 10.31 -14.00 -24.23
C LEU A 231 11.39 -13.04 -23.72
N GLY A 232 12.59 -13.20 -24.26
CA GLY A 232 13.73 -12.34 -24.02
C GLY A 232 14.45 -12.03 -25.33
N TYR A 233 14.87 -10.77 -25.49
CA TYR A 233 15.69 -10.32 -26.60
C TYR A 233 16.98 -9.72 -26.05
N CYS A 234 18.12 -10.07 -26.64
CA CYS A 234 19.38 -9.41 -26.32
C CYS A 234 20.15 -9.02 -27.58
N LEU A 235 20.64 -7.78 -27.59
CA LEU A 235 21.48 -7.23 -28.66
C LEU A 235 22.92 -7.01 -28.22
N ASP A 236 23.84 -7.35 -29.12
CA ASP A 236 25.27 -7.08 -28.98
C ASP A 236 25.62 -5.65 -29.44
N THR A 237 25.27 -4.68 -28.60
CA THR A 237 25.58 -3.26 -28.81
C THR A 237 27.08 -2.92 -28.70
N GLN A 238 27.93 -3.86 -28.27
CA GLN A 238 29.39 -3.66 -28.22
C GLN A 238 29.99 -3.79 -29.62
N GLN A 239 29.53 -4.75 -30.41
CA GLN A 239 30.03 -5.00 -31.76
C GLN A 239 29.17 -4.36 -32.85
N LEU A 240 27.87 -4.16 -32.59
CA LEU A 240 26.98 -3.49 -33.53
C LEU A 240 27.23 -1.98 -33.56
N GLY A 241 27.48 -1.46 -34.76
CA GLY A 241 27.38 -0.02 -35.01
C GLY A 241 25.93 0.47 -34.80
N PRO A 242 25.72 1.75 -34.45
CA PRO A 242 24.39 2.25 -34.06
C PRO A 242 23.27 2.03 -35.09
N GLY A 243 23.57 2.11 -36.39
CA GLY A 243 22.61 1.84 -37.45
C GLY A 243 22.21 0.36 -37.52
N GLY A 244 23.11 -0.54 -37.18
CA GLY A 244 22.84 -1.98 -37.06
C GLY A 244 21.92 -2.26 -35.88
N SER A 245 22.22 -1.68 -34.71
CA SER A 245 21.40 -1.81 -33.50
C SER A 245 19.97 -1.32 -33.72
N GLU A 246 19.80 -0.18 -34.41
CA GLU A 246 18.46 0.36 -34.69
C GLU A 246 17.63 -0.57 -35.57
N ILE A 247 18.21 -1.13 -36.63
CA ILE A 247 17.49 -2.08 -37.48
C ILE A 247 17.11 -3.34 -36.71
N CYS A 248 17.99 -3.83 -35.82
CA CYS A 248 17.66 -4.98 -34.98
C CYS A 248 16.52 -4.67 -34.00
N ARG A 249 16.51 -3.49 -33.38
CA ARG A 249 15.39 -3.04 -32.53
C ARG A 249 14.07 -3.00 -33.28
N GLN A 250 14.06 -2.45 -34.48
CA GLN A 250 12.86 -2.38 -35.31
C GLN A 250 12.39 -3.76 -35.79
N LEU A 251 13.33 -4.67 -36.06
CA LEU A 251 13.01 -6.07 -36.34
C LEU A 251 12.34 -6.74 -35.14
N ILE A 252 12.85 -6.53 -33.92
CA ILE A 252 12.23 -7.04 -32.68
C ILE A 252 10.81 -6.49 -32.52
N ILE A 253 10.62 -5.18 -32.68
CA ILE A 253 9.30 -4.54 -32.61
C ILE A 253 8.34 -5.14 -33.64
N HIS A 254 8.82 -5.43 -34.85
CA HIS A 254 8.01 -6.06 -35.90
C HIS A 254 7.64 -7.51 -35.54
N ILE A 255 8.57 -8.31 -35.02
CA ILE A 255 8.29 -9.68 -34.56
C ILE A 255 7.20 -9.67 -33.47
N GLU A 256 7.35 -8.82 -32.46
CA GLU A 256 6.36 -8.66 -31.38
C GLU A 256 5.01 -8.17 -31.92
N HIS A 257 5.01 -7.27 -32.90
CA HIS A 257 3.80 -6.83 -33.56
C HIS A 257 3.08 -7.99 -34.26
N LEU A 258 3.80 -8.79 -35.06
CA LEU A 258 3.29 -9.95 -35.78
C LEU A 258 2.68 -10.99 -34.84
N LEU A 259 3.36 -11.31 -33.73
CA LEU A 259 2.87 -12.25 -32.73
C LEU A 259 1.57 -11.73 -32.08
N ARG A 260 1.54 -10.47 -31.67
CA ARG A 260 0.36 -9.85 -31.05
C ARG A 260 -0.86 -9.86 -31.96
N ILE A 261 -0.71 -9.46 -33.23
CA ILE A 261 -1.85 -9.45 -34.17
C ILE A 261 -2.33 -10.86 -34.53
N ALA A 262 -1.48 -11.88 -34.39
CA ALA A 262 -1.84 -13.29 -34.54
C ALA A 262 -2.51 -13.89 -33.29
N GLY A 263 -2.73 -13.10 -32.22
CA GLY A 263 -3.30 -13.58 -30.96
C GLY A 263 -2.28 -14.29 -30.04
N ILE A 264 -0.99 -14.18 -30.35
CA ILE A 264 0.09 -14.73 -29.54
C ILE A 264 0.62 -13.62 -28.61
N GLU A 265 -0.02 -13.45 -27.46
CA GLU A 265 0.45 -12.51 -26.43
C GLU A 265 1.68 -13.08 -25.72
N THR A 266 2.74 -12.26 -25.63
CA THR A 266 4.04 -12.61 -25.03
C THR A 266 4.41 -11.63 -23.93
N ALA A 267 5.08 -12.12 -22.89
CA ALA A 267 5.68 -11.31 -21.85
C ALA A 267 7.17 -11.11 -22.15
N HIS A 268 7.49 -10.14 -23.01
CA HIS A 268 8.85 -9.93 -23.49
C HIS A 268 9.69 -8.99 -22.61
N GLN A 269 11.00 -9.25 -22.55
CA GLN A 269 12.00 -8.35 -21.98
C GLN A 269 13.12 -8.10 -22.98
N TYR A 270 13.63 -6.86 -23.02
CA TYR A 270 14.70 -6.44 -23.92
C TYR A 270 15.95 -6.09 -23.12
N PHE A 271 17.10 -6.56 -23.60
CA PHE A 271 18.40 -6.37 -22.98
C PHE A 271 19.45 -5.91 -24.01
N GLU A 272 20.40 -5.11 -23.56
CA GLU A 272 21.59 -4.74 -24.34
C GLU A 272 22.85 -5.20 -23.61
N LEU A 273 23.80 -5.81 -24.32
CA LEU A 273 24.95 -6.43 -23.66
C LEU A 273 25.84 -5.45 -22.88
N ASN A 274 25.78 -4.15 -23.18
CA ASN A 274 26.50 -3.09 -22.47
C ASN A 274 25.65 -2.35 -21.42
N GLU A 275 24.37 -2.70 -21.22
CA GLU A 275 23.50 -1.97 -20.30
C GLU A 275 23.92 -2.18 -18.83
N ASP A 276 23.59 -1.24 -17.96
CA ASP A 276 23.76 -1.43 -16.52
C ASP A 276 22.64 -2.33 -15.96
N LEU A 277 23.06 -3.47 -15.40
CA LEU A 277 22.19 -4.47 -14.78
C LEU A 277 22.07 -4.28 -13.26
N SER A 278 22.73 -3.27 -12.68
CA SER A 278 22.71 -2.99 -11.22
C SER A 278 21.30 -2.89 -10.63
N ARG A 279 20.32 -2.39 -11.41
CA ARG A 279 18.88 -2.33 -11.07
C ARG A 279 18.24 -3.69 -10.72
N PHE A 280 18.87 -4.80 -11.09
CA PHE A 280 18.38 -6.15 -10.75
C PHE A 280 18.89 -6.64 -9.38
N LYS A 281 19.76 -5.89 -8.70
CA LYS A 281 20.21 -6.19 -7.34
C LYS A 281 19.14 -5.88 -6.29
N ASP A 282 18.17 -5.04 -6.63
CA ASP A 282 17.12 -4.63 -5.71
C ASP A 282 16.21 -5.81 -5.33
N PRO A 283 15.77 -5.91 -4.06
CA PRO A 283 14.92 -7.02 -3.61
C PRO A 283 13.62 -7.19 -4.43
N GLY A 284 13.07 -6.12 -4.98
CA GLY A 284 11.84 -6.18 -5.80
C GLY A 284 12.02 -6.77 -7.20
N THR A 285 13.25 -6.78 -7.73
CA THR A 285 13.55 -7.23 -9.11
C THR A 285 14.41 -8.48 -9.14
N ILE A 286 15.00 -8.86 -8.01
CA ILE A 286 15.92 -10.00 -7.85
C ILE A 286 15.33 -11.35 -8.33
N HIS A 287 14.00 -11.52 -8.23
CA HIS A 287 13.28 -12.71 -8.68
C HIS A 287 13.29 -12.90 -10.21
N THR A 288 13.69 -11.88 -10.98
CA THR A 288 13.80 -11.96 -12.44
C THR A 288 15.09 -12.67 -12.88
N ILE A 289 16.15 -12.62 -12.04
CA ILE A 289 17.46 -13.16 -12.39
C ILE A 289 17.41 -14.67 -12.67
N PRO A 290 16.78 -15.52 -11.83
CA PRO A 290 16.71 -16.95 -12.11
C PRO A 290 16.07 -17.28 -13.46
N ALA A 291 15.00 -16.59 -13.84
CA ALA A 291 14.30 -16.79 -15.10
C ALA A 291 15.16 -16.49 -16.35
N ILE A 292 16.14 -15.59 -16.22
CA ILE A 292 17.10 -15.29 -17.28
C ILE A 292 18.23 -16.32 -17.29
N LEU A 293 18.71 -16.74 -16.12
CA LEU A 293 19.79 -17.72 -16.02
C LEU A 293 19.38 -19.11 -16.51
N GLU A 294 18.12 -19.51 -16.29
CA GLU A 294 17.52 -20.77 -16.79
C GLU A 294 17.04 -20.69 -18.26
N SER A 295 17.25 -19.57 -18.95
CA SER A 295 16.72 -19.37 -20.30
C SER A 295 17.23 -20.36 -21.35
N ARG A 296 16.41 -20.59 -22.38
CA ARG A 296 16.74 -21.40 -23.56
C ARG A 296 16.74 -20.54 -24.82
N VAL A 297 17.79 -20.66 -25.63
CA VAL A 297 17.92 -19.92 -26.89
C VAL A 297 16.94 -20.52 -27.90
N LEU A 298 16.17 -19.65 -28.55
CA LEU A 298 15.28 -20.03 -29.65
C LEU A 298 15.96 -19.68 -30.98
N VAL A 299 16.37 -18.42 -31.15
CA VAL A 299 16.95 -17.92 -32.40
C VAL A 299 18.19 -17.06 -32.10
N GLY A 300 19.27 -17.23 -32.86
CA GLY A 300 20.44 -16.36 -32.82
C GLY A 300 21.61 -16.88 -31.99
N SER A 301 22.37 -15.98 -31.36
CA SER A 301 23.70 -16.28 -30.83
C SER A 301 23.69 -16.89 -29.42
N ASN A 302 24.09 -18.17 -29.32
CA ASN A 302 24.35 -18.84 -28.03
C ASN A 302 25.45 -18.16 -27.21
N ASN A 303 26.47 -17.61 -27.88
CA ASN A 303 27.56 -16.89 -27.20
C ASN A 303 27.05 -15.63 -26.51
N LEU A 304 26.11 -14.91 -27.16
CA LEU A 304 25.48 -13.72 -26.61
C LEU A 304 24.61 -14.05 -25.40
N ALA A 305 23.76 -15.08 -25.50
CA ALA A 305 22.98 -15.57 -24.36
C ALA A 305 23.87 -15.96 -23.18
N ASN A 306 24.96 -16.70 -23.42
CA ASN A 306 25.91 -17.09 -22.38
C ASN A 306 26.68 -15.89 -21.79
N ALA A 307 26.94 -14.85 -22.58
CA ALA A 307 27.51 -13.60 -22.07
C ALA A 307 26.51 -12.87 -21.17
N LEU A 308 25.24 -12.76 -21.59
CA LEU A 308 24.17 -12.17 -20.79
C LEU A 308 23.99 -12.92 -19.45
N LYS A 309 23.88 -14.24 -19.49
CA LYS A 309 23.78 -15.09 -18.28
C LYS A 309 24.95 -14.86 -17.33
N ARG A 310 26.19 -14.75 -17.83
CA ARG A 310 27.37 -14.45 -17.00
C ARG A 310 27.25 -13.10 -16.31
N ARG A 311 26.82 -12.05 -17.02
CA ARG A 311 26.62 -10.72 -16.42
C ARG A 311 25.52 -10.74 -15.35
N PHE A 312 24.41 -11.43 -15.60
CA PHE A 312 23.34 -11.59 -14.59
C PHE A 312 23.81 -12.37 -13.36
N PHE A 313 24.59 -13.43 -13.54
CA PHE A 313 25.14 -14.19 -12.42
C PHE A 313 26.13 -13.37 -11.59
N GLN A 314 26.96 -12.52 -12.22
CA GLN A 314 27.85 -11.59 -11.52
C GLN A 314 27.09 -10.49 -10.76
N THR A 315 25.91 -10.10 -11.25
CA THR A 315 25.05 -9.11 -10.61
C THR A 315 24.29 -9.68 -9.42
N LEU A 316 23.99 -10.98 -9.39
CA LEU A 316 23.19 -11.64 -8.37
C LEU A 316 23.80 -11.48 -6.96
N PRO A 317 23.16 -10.73 -6.03
CA PRO A 317 23.63 -10.67 -4.65
C PRO A 317 23.22 -11.96 -3.93
N TYR A 318 24.11 -12.96 -3.91
CA TYR A 318 23.80 -14.33 -3.49
C TYR A 318 23.10 -14.43 -2.13
N GLU A 319 23.59 -13.74 -1.09
CA GLU A 319 22.96 -13.81 0.23
C GLU A 319 21.59 -13.14 0.29
N THR A 320 21.48 -11.93 -0.24
CA THR A 320 20.21 -11.21 -0.32
C THR A 320 19.19 -12.04 -1.09
N PHE A 321 19.61 -12.68 -2.18
CA PHE A 321 18.81 -13.64 -2.93
C PHE A 321 18.39 -14.83 -2.06
N VAL A 322 19.33 -15.49 -1.37
CA VAL A 322 19.04 -16.65 -0.52
C VAL A 322 18.03 -16.30 0.57
N LEU A 323 18.26 -15.21 1.29
CA LEU A 323 17.38 -14.76 2.37
C LEU A 323 16.00 -14.37 1.86
N SER A 324 15.90 -13.69 0.71
CA SER A 324 14.61 -13.33 0.11
C SER A 324 13.82 -14.57 -0.32
N GLN A 325 14.47 -15.52 -0.99
CA GLN A 325 13.81 -16.77 -1.40
C GLN A 325 13.34 -17.61 -0.20
N ILE A 326 14.10 -17.65 0.90
CA ILE A 326 13.69 -18.38 2.11
C ILE A 326 12.45 -17.75 2.73
N ARG A 327 12.40 -16.40 2.78
CA ARG A 327 11.22 -15.67 3.26
C ARG A 327 10.00 -15.98 2.39
N ASP A 328 10.15 -15.88 1.07
CA ASP A 328 9.12 -16.22 0.10
C ASP A 328 8.65 -17.68 0.17
N TYR A 329 9.51 -18.59 0.63
CA TYR A 329 9.14 -19.98 0.84
C TYR A 329 8.28 -20.16 2.10
N HIS A 330 8.65 -19.50 3.21
CA HIS A 330 7.93 -19.60 4.49
C HIS A 330 6.61 -18.83 4.52
N ASP A 331 6.50 -17.71 3.80
CA ASP A 331 5.30 -16.86 3.79
C ASP A 331 4.15 -17.44 2.94
N ARG A 332 4.35 -18.60 2.30
CA ARG A 332 3.33 -19.24 1.44
C ARG A 332 2.18 -19.82 2.25
N ALA A 333 0.97 -19.67 1.69
CA ALA A 333 -0.24 -20.21 2.27
C ALA A 333 -0.20 -21.74 2.33
N VAL A 334 -0.62 -22.29 3.46
CA VAL A 334 -0.92 -23.71 3.58
C VAL A 334 -2.25 -23.96 2.86
N PRO A 335 -2.32 -24.88 1.88
CA PRO A 335 -3.54 -25.12 1.14
C PRO A 335 -4.64 -25.70 2.04
N GLY A 336 -5.90 -25.36 1.73
CA GLY A 336 -7.05 -26.01 2.34
C GLY A 336 -7.29 -27.40 1.74
N LEU A 337 -8.15 -28.21 2.36
CA LEU A 337 -8.47 -29.55 1.86
C LEU A 337 -9.17 -29.51 0.50
N SER A 338 -10.15 -28.61 0.35
CA SER A 338 -11.03 -28.44 -0.83
C SER A 338 -10.61 -27.29 -1.75
N HIS A 339 -9.47 -26.64 -1.47
CA HIS A 339 -9.01 -25.52 -2.28
C HIS A 339 -7.49 -25.38 -2.21
N MET A 340 -6.83 -25.60 -3.34
CA MET A 340 -5.39 -25.48 -3.49
C MET A 340 -5.01 -24.73 -4.78
N ASN A 341 -4.09 -23.78 -4.65
CA ASN A 341 -3.37 -23.22 -5.78
C ASN A 341 -2.17 -24.10 -6.16
N LEU A 342 -2.21 -24.69 -7.35
CA LEU A 342 -1.20 -25.61 -7.86
C LEU A 342 0.19 -24.98 -8.04
N LYS A 343 0.26 -23.64 -8.13
CA LYS A 343 1.50 -22.90 -8.36
C LYS A 343 2.05 -22.31 -7.07
N GLU A 344 1.23 -21.58 -6.31
CA GLU A 344 1.71 -20.68 -5.25
C GLU A 344 1.62 -21.26 -3.83
N ASP A 345 0.74 -22.23 -3.56
CA ASP A 345 0.59 -22.77 -2.20
C ASP A 345 1.77 -23.68 -1.80
N GLN A 346 1.88 -23.97 -0.50
CA GLN A 346 2.79 -25.00 0.00
C GLN A 346 2.50 -26.35 -0.65
N GLY A 347 3.54 -27.02 -1.13
CA GLY A 347 3.43 -28.24 -1.94
C GLY A 347 3.04 -28.02 -3.41
N GLY A 348 2.83 -26.77 -3.86
CA GLY A 348 2.69 -26.40 -5.28
C GLY A 348 4.04 -26.26 -6.02
N LEU A 349 4.00 -25.94 -7.32
CA LEU A 349 5.19 -25.86 -8.17
C LEU A 349 6.27 -24.90 -7.63
N ARG A 350 5.87 -23.74 -7.11
CA ARG A 350 6.83 -22.73 -6.63
C ARG A 350 7.54 -23.17 -5.34
N SER A 351 6.92 -24.04 -4.56
CA SER A 351 7.54 -24.65 -3.38
C SER A 351 8.78 -25.46 -3.75
N LEU A 352 8.80 -26.11 -4.92
CA LEU A 352 10.00 -26.79 -5.43
C LEU A 352 10.96 -25.85 -6.16
N GLN A 353 10.43 -24.93 -6.98
CA GLN A 353 11.26 -24.02 -7.80
C GLN A 353 12.21 -23.17 -6.95
N ILE A 354 11.76 -22.71 -5.77
CA ILE A 354 12.60 -21.90 -4.87
C ILE A 354 13.88 -22.68 -4.43
N PRO A 355 13.79 -23.87 -3.81
CA PRO A 355 14.96 -24.69 -3.51
C PRO A 355 15.82 -25.01 -4.74
N LEU A 356 15.23 -25.22 -5.92
CA LEU A 356 15.98 -25.47 -7.15
C LEU A 356 16.79 -24.24 -7.58
N TRP A 357 16.20 -23.04 -7.55
CA TRP A 357 16.92 -21.80 -7.83
C TRP A 357 18.03 -21.53 -6.82
N LEU A 358 17.80 -21.83 -5.54
CA LEU A 358 18.82 -21.73 -4.50
C LEU A 358 19.97 -22.70 -4.74
N ALA A 359 19.67 -23.95 -5.10
CA ALA A 359 20.70 -24.92 -5.47
C ALA A 359 21.47 -24.45 -6.72
N ALA A 360 20.78 -23.94 -7.73
CA ALA A 360 21.40 -23.43 -8.95
C ALA A 360 22.38 -22.28 -8.65
N ALA A 361 21.95 -21.31 -7.83
CA ALA A 361 22.80 -20.22 -7.37
C ALA A 361 23.98 -20.72 -6.53
N THR A 362 23.75 -21.70 -5.65
CA THR A 362 24.78 -22.27 -4.75
C THR A 362 25.86 -23.03 -5.54
N PHE A 363 25.47 -23.76 -6.58
CA PHE A 363 26.42 -24.52 -7.40
C PHE A 363 26.98 -23.70 -8.57
N GLY A 364 26.42 -22.52 -8.85
CA GLY A 364 26.79 -21.67 -9.99
C GLY A 364 26.36 -22.25 -11.34
N VAL A 365 25.29 -23.06 -11.35
CA VAL A 365 24.84 -23.85 -12.50
C VAL A 365 23.34 -23.68 -12.64
N PHE A 366 22.90 -23.17 -13.79
CA PHE A 366 21.48 -22.95 -14.08
C PHE A 366 21.10 -23.77 -15.30
N PRO A 367 20.70 -25.04 -15.12
CA PRO A 367 20.18 -25.85 -16.20
C PRO A 367 18.92 -25.22 -16.79
N ASN A 368 18.69 -25.46 -18.07
CA ASN A 368 17.51 -24.99 -18.79
C ASN A 368 16.34 -25.98 -18.71
N GLN A 369 16.38 -27.01 -17.85
CA GLN A 369 15.24 -27.90 -17.59
C GLN A 369 15.28 -28.37 -16.12
N THR A 370 14.12 -28.60 -15.50
CA THR A 370 14.08 -29.07 -14.10
C THR A 370 14.73 -30.45 -13.96
N VAL A 371 14.59 -31.32 -14.95
CA VAL A 371 15.15 -32.68 -14.92
C VAL A 371 16.67 -32.70 -14.80
N ASP A 372 17.37 -31.80 -15.51
CA ASP A 372 18.82 -31.63 -15.41
C ASP A 372 19.24 -31.13 -14.02
N MET A 373 18.41 -30.25 -13.44
CA MET A 373 18.63 -29.78 -12.08
C MET A 373 18.47 -30.91 -11.05
N LEU A 374 17.50 -31.81 -11.24
CA LEU A 374 17.35 -32.99 -10.38
C LEU A 374 18.55 -33.94 -10.52
N ALA A 375 19.06 -34.16 -11.74
CA ALA A 375 20.26 -34.94 -11.98
C ALA A 375 21.48 -34.34 -11.24
N LEU A 376 21.64 -33.01 -11.28
CA LEU A 376 22.68 -32.30 -10.53
C LEU A 376 22.53 -32.51 -9.01
N LEU A 377 21.31 -32.41 -8.47
CA LEU A 377 21.06 -32.62 -7.04
C LEU A 377 21.37 -34.06 -6.59
N ILE A 378 21.08 -35.05 -7.44
CA ILE A 378 21.45 -36.46 -7.18
C ILE A 378 22.96 -36.62 -7.18
N GLN A 379 23.65 -36.07 -8.19
CA GLN A 379 25.11 -36.11 -8.29
C GLN A 379 25.79 -35.45 -7.09
N LYS A 380 25.25 -34.32 -6.61
CA LYS A 380 25.73 -33.61 -5.41
C LYS A 380 25.29 -34.25 -4.09
N ARG A 381 24.58 -35.39 -4.14
CA ARG A 381 24.05 -36.13 -2.99
C ARG A 381 23.11 -35.29 -2.10
N ILE A 382 22.45 -34.28 -2.68
CA ILE A 382 21.43 -33.49 -1.99
C ILE A 382 20.12 -34.28 -1.91
N ILE A 383 19.81 -35.07 -2.92
CA ILE A 383 18.69 -36.02 -2.94
C ILE A 383 19.16 -37.39 -3.44
N SER A 384 18.42 -38.44 -3.11
CA SER A 384 18.62 -39.78 -3.67
C SER A 384 17.88 -39.95 -5.00
N PRO A 385 18.27 -40.93 -5.86
CA PRO A 385 17.54 -41.24 -7.09
C PRO A 385 16.05 -41.51 -6.86
N ARG A 386 15.71 -42.20 -5.75
CA ARG A 386 14.31 -42.47 -5.37
C ARG A 386 13.53 -41.19 -5.05
N GLN A 387 14.17 -40.22 -4.42
CA GLN A 387 13.55 -38.92 -4.15
C GLN A 387 13.41 -38.10 -5.43
N GLY A 388 14.39 -38.16 -6.33
CA GLY A 388 14.28 -37.56 -7.67
C GLY A 388 13.08 -38.12 -8.43
N PHE A 389 12.90 -39.45 -8.45
CA PHE A 389 11.74 -40.07 -9.10
C PHE A 389 10.41 -39.63 -8.50
N LYS A 390 10.30 -39.54 -7.16
CA LYS A 390 9.09 -39.01 -6.49
C LYS A 390 8.76 -37.58 -6.91
N LEU A 391 9.76 -36.72 -7.07
CA LEU A 391 9.56 -35.36 -7.57
C LEU A 391 9.08 -35.34 -9.02
N CYS A 392 9.64 -36.20 -9.88
CA CYS A 392 9.17 -36.32 -11.26
C CYS A 392 7.70 -36.75 -11.32
N GLN A 393 7.28 -37.74 -10.52
CA GLN A 393 5.88 -38.16 -10.43
C GLN A 393 4.96 -37.03 -9.95
N ALA A 394 5.40 -36.27 -8.94
CA ALA A 394 4.62 -35.15 -8.43
C ALA A 394 4.51 -34.00 -9.45
N LEU A 395 5.61 -33.66 -10.12
CA LEU A 395 5.63 -32.62 -11.15
C LEU A 395 4.72 -32.98 -12.33
N GLU A 396 4.77 -34.23 -12.79
CA GLU A 396 3.89 -34.72 -13.85
C GLU A 396 2.42 -34.54 -13.45
N PHE A 397 2.05 -34.99 -12.25
CA PHE A 397 0.68 -34.85 -11.79
C PHE A 397 0.23 -33.39 -11.62
N LEU A 398 1.08 -32.52 -11.06
CA LEU A 398 0.76 -31.10 -10.91
C LEU A 398 0.62 -30.40 -12.26
N TYR A 399 1.47 -30.71 -13.25
CA TYR A 399 1.34 -30.16 -14.60
C TYR A 399 0.11 -30.69 -15.33
N ASP A 400 -0.27 -31.95 -15.11
CA ASP A 400 -1.53 -32.52 -15.62
C ASP A 400 -2.75 -31.73 -15.10
N LEU A 401 -2.84 -31.56 -13.78
CA LEU A 401 -3.90 -30.78 -13.15
C LEU A 401 -3.90 -29.33 -13.60
N ARG A 402 -2.71 -28.73 -13.76
CA ARG A 402 -2.57 -27.33 -14.18
C ARG A 402 -3.04 -27.14 -15.61
N ASN A 403 -2.63 -28.01 -16.53
CA ASN A 403 -3.10 -28.01 -17.92
C ASN A 403 -4.62 -28.22 -18.00
N PHE A 404 -5.14 -29.19 -17.25
CA PHE A 404 -6.58 -29.44 -17.20
C PHE A 404 -7.36 -28.22 -16.70
N SER A 405 -6.93 -27.61 -15.58
CA SER A 405 -7.60 -26.42 -15.03
C SER A 405 -7.59 -25.23 -16.00
N ALA A 406 -6.56 -25.12 -16.84
CA ALA A 406 -6.43 -24.05 -17.83
C ALA A 406 -7.43 -24.20 -18.98
N THR A 407 -7.69 -25.43 -19.41
CA THR A 407 -8.57 -25.75 -20.54
C THR A 407 -10.00 -26.07 -20.10
N ALA A 408 -10.22 -26.31 -18.80
CA ALA A 408 -11.48 -26.77 -18.22
C ALA A 408 -12.71 -25.98 -18.71
N LYS A 409 -12.71 -24.66 -18.55
CA LYS A 409 -13.84 -23.81 -18.94
C LYS A 409 -14.13 -23.84 -20.44
N LYS A 410 -13.09 -23.74 -21.26
CA LYS A 410 -13.24 -23.55 -22.71
C LYS A 410 -13.49 -24.87 -23.45
N PHE A 411 -12.92 -25.98 -22.98
CA PHE A 411 -12.87 -27.24 -23.74
C PHE A 411 -13.55 -28.42 -23.05
N HIS A 412 -13.73 -28.37 -21.73
CA HIS A 412 -14.18 -29.54 -20.96
C HIS A 412 -15.52 -29.30 -20.26
N PHE A 413 -15.98 -28.06 -20.16
CA PHE A 413 -17.26 -27.70 -19.55
C PHE A 413 -18.41 -27.73 -20.59
N ASP A 414 -18.87 -28.94 -20.90
CA ASP A 414 -19.97 -29.20 -21.83
C ASP A 414 -21.30 -29.49 -21.10
N ASP A 415 -22.33 -29.90 -21.85
CA ASP A 415 -23.66 -30.16 -21.29
C ASP A 415 -23.67 -31.30 -20.27
N GLU A 416 -22.83 -32.32 -20.46
CA GLU A 416 -22.65 -33.42 -19.50
C GLU A 416 -22.11 -32.88 -18.15
N ALA A 417 -21.15 -31.95 -18.18
CA ALA A 417 -20.66 -31.30 -16.98
C ALA A 417 -21.77 -30.49 -16.27
N ARG A 418 -22.61 -29.77 -17.03
CA ARG A 418 -23.76 -29.02 -16.46
C ARG A 418 -24.81 -29.92 -15.84
N GLU A 419 -25.14 -31.03 -16.51
CA GLU A 419 -26.09 -32.03 -16.02
C GLU A 419 -25.61 -32.73 -14.75
N SER A 420 -24.28 -32.85 -14.56
CA SER A 420 -23.68 -33.37 -13.32
C SER A 420 -23.76 -32.39 -12.12
N GLY A 421 -24.34 -31.19 -12.32
CA GLY A 421 -24.53 -30.18 -11.28
C GLY A 421 -23.34 -29.26 -11.05
N LEU A 422 -22.37 -29.23 -11.97
CA LEU A 422 -21.21 -28.33 -11.89
C LEU A 422 -21.57 -26.93 -12.39
N SER A 423 -20.98 -25.92 -11.75
CA SER A 423 -21.08 -24.52 -12.15
C SER A 423 -19.77 -24.04 -12.75
N GLU A 424 -19.85 -23.38 -13.90
CA GLU A 424 -18.67 -22.82 -14.58
C GLU A 424 -17.93 -21.80 -13.69
N LYS A 425 -18.67 -21.09 -12.83
CA LYS A 425 -18.10 -20.06 -11.94
C LYS A 425 -17.14 -20.65 -10.90
N ASP A 426 -17.30 -21.92 -10.57
CA ASP A 426 -16.50 -22.60 -9.54
C ASP A 426 -15.18 -23.12 -10.10
N ILE A 427 -15.04 -23.21 -11.42
CA ILE A 427 -13.80 -23.63 -12.06
C ILE A 427 -12.86 -22.42 -12.15
N GLN A 428 -11.61 -22.58 -11.75
CA GLN A 428 -10.61 -21.50 -11.81
C GLN A 428 -9.26 -22.04 -12.28
N ILE A 429 -8.55 -21.23 -13.04
CA ILE A 429 -7.23 -21.59 -13.59
C ILE A 429 -6.23 -21.69 -12.43
N ASN A 430 -5.37 -22.72 -12.44
CA ASN A 430 -4.39 -23.03 -11.37
C ASN A 430 -5.00 -23.40 -10.01
N ILE A 431 -6.33 -23.51 -9.90
CA ILE A 431 -7.01 -23.86 -8.65
C ILE A 431 -7.65 -25.23 -8.80
N ILE A 432 -7.39 -26.11 -7.84
CA ILE A 432 -8.10 -27.37 -7.68
C ILE A 432 -9.02 -27.25 -6.47
N ASN A 433 -10.30 -27.47 -6.73
CA ASN A 433 -11.39 -27.52 -5.77
C ASN A 433 -12.37 -28.62 -6.16
N ASP A 434 -13.36 -28.89 -5.31
CA ASP A 434 -14.32 -29.98 -5.51
C ASP A 434 -14.96 -29.98 -6.92
N ALA A 435 -15.22 -28.81 -7.51
CA ALA A 435 -15.78 -28.70 -8.85
C ALA A 435 -14.78 -29.11 -9.95
N ALA A 436 -13.54 -28.63 -9.86
CA ALA A 436 -12.47 -29.00 -10.79
C ALA A 436 -12.12 -30.48 -10.70
N GLU A 437 -12.14 -31.06 -9.50
CA GLU A 437 -11.86 -32.49 -9.26
C GLU A 437 -12.93 -33.38 -9.88
N ARG A 438 -14.21 -33.06 -9.67
CA ARG A 438 -15.32 -33.79 -10.30
C ARG A 438 -15.27 -33.70 -11.82
N LEU A 439 -14.98 -32.51 -12.35
CA LEU A 439 -14.82 -32.34 -13.81
C LEU A 439 -13.63 -33.15 -14.34
N TYR A 440 -12.53 -33.19 -13.60
CA TYR A 440 -11.36 -34.01 -13.94
C TYR A 440 -11.72 -35.49 -14.01
N LEU A 441 -12.42 -36.02 -13.01
CA LEU A 441 -12.87 -37.42 -12.98
C LEU A 441 -13.86 -37.74 -14.11
N LEU A 442 -14.73 -36.78 -14.45
CA LEU A 442 -15.70 -36.93 -15.54
C LEU A 442 -15.00 -37.02 -16.90
N LYS A 443 -13.99 -36.17 -17.14
CA LYS A 443 -13.37 -36.01 -18.47
C LYS A 443 -12.09 -36.81 -18.66
N LYS A 444 -11.38 -37.15 -17.59
CA LYS A 444 -10.12 -37.88 -17.61
C LYS A 444 -10.16 -39.07 -16.65
N GLN A 445 -10.29 -40.27 -17.20
CA GLN A 445 -10.39 -41.53 -16.45
C GLN A 445 -9.04 -42.05 -15.92
N ARG A 446 -8.24 -41.17 -15.30
CA ARG A 446 -6.98 -41.55 -14.64
C ARG A 446 -7.21 -42.23 -13.29
N PHE A 447 -8.31 -41.89 -12.61
CA PHE A 447 -8.72 -42.43 -11.32
C PHE A 447 -10.15 -42.93 -11.37
N GLN A 448 -10.49 -43.92 -10.54
CA GLN A 448 -11.82 -44.55 -10.53
C GLN A 448 -12.82 -43.78 -9.68
N ASN A 449 -12.36 -43.13 -8.61
CA ASN A 449 -13.19 -42.40 -7.66
C ASN A 449 -12.41 -41.23 -7.06
N ILE A 450 -13.12 -40.38 -6.32
CA ILE A 450 -12.55 -39.20 -5.68
C ILE A 450 -11.53 -39.53 -4.59
N ASP A 451 -11.71 -40.62 -3.85
CA ASP A 451 -10.77 -41.03 -2.80
C ASP A 451 -9.40 -41.43 -3.38
N ASP A 452 -9.38 -42.11 -4.53
CA ASP A 452 -8.15 -42.45 -5.25
C ASP A 452 -7.43 -41.18 -5.73
N PHE A 453 -8.17 -40.24 -6.30
CA PHE A 453 -7.65 -38.95 -6.73
C PHE A 453 -7.05 -38.18 -5.55
N ASP A 454 -7.79 -38.03 -4.44
CA ASP A 454 -7.36 -37.26 -3.28
C ASP A 454 -6.17 -37.89 -2.58
N ARG A 455 -6.14 -39.22 -2.41
CA ARG A 455 -4.97 -39.90 -1.86
C ARG A 455 -3.73 -39.64 -2.71
N TYR A 456 -3.86 -39.73 -4.02
CA TYR A 456 -2.75 -39.49 -4.94
C TYR A 456 -2.31 -38.03 -4.90
N ARG A 457 -3.26 -37.08 -4.96
CA ARG A 457 -3.02 -35.64 -4.89
C ARG A 457 -2.28 -35.26 -3.62
N LEU A 458 -2.82 -35.61 -2.44
CA LEU A 458 -2.21 -35.30 -1.15
C LEU A 458 -0.81 -35.93 -1.02
N GLN A 459 -0.61 -37.13 -1.57
CA GLN A 459 0.71 -37.74 -1.61
C GLN A 459 1.71 -36.94 -2.46
N MET A 460 1.31 -36.47 -3.65
CA MET A 460 2.18 -35.68 -4.53
C MET A 460 2.51 -34.31 -3.93
N VAL A 461 1.52 -33.64 -3.33
CA VAL A 461 1.70 -32.37 -2.61
C VAL A 461 2.69 -32.55 -1.45
N ASN A 462 2.54 -33.61 -0.66
CA ASN A 462 3.49 -33.94 0.41
C ASN A 462 4.88 -34.27 -0.12
N HIS A 463 4.99 -35.01 -1.23
CA HIS A 463 6.30 -35.28 -1.86
C HIS A 463 7.02 -33.99 -2.26
N ILE A 464 6.31 -33.02 -2.84
CA ILE A 464 6.90 -31.71 -3.14
C ILE A 464 7.29 -30.99 -1.86
N GLN A 465 6.39 -30.89 -0.88
CA GLN A 465 6.64 -30.13 0.33
C GLN A 465 7.82 -30.68 1.14
N ASP A 466 7.79 -31.97 1.47
CA ASP A 466 8.82 -32.63 2.29
C ASP A 466 10.20 -32.59 1.63
N LEU A 467 10.25 -32.86 0.32
CA LEU A 467 11.52 -32.87 -0.41
C LEU A 467 12.06 -31.46 -0.65
N SER A 468 11.18 -30.48 -0.88
CA SER A 468 11.57 -29.08 -0.98
C SER A 468 12.20 -28.59 0.33
N GLN A 469 11.57 -28.89 1.46
CA GLN A 469 12.10 -28.57 2.79
C GLN A 469 13.44 -29.28 3.05
N ALA A 470 13.55 -30.57 2.69
CA ALA A 470 14.78 -31.34 2.86
C ALA A 470 15.94 -30.81 1.97
N ILE A 471 15.66 -30.44 0.72
CA ILE A 471 16.63 -29.81 -0.17
C ILE A 471 17.09 -28.48 0.44
N LEU A 472 16.14 -27.63 0.84
CA LEU A 472 16.42 -26.33 1.43
C LEU A 472 17.31 -26.47 2.68
N GLN A 473 16.94 -27.35 3.61
CA GLN A 473 17.72 -27.59 4.82
C GLN A 473 19.17 -28.02 4.50
N ARG A 474 19.37 -28.94 3.54
CA ARG A 474 20.71 -29.41 3.14
C ARG A 474 21.54 -28.35 2.40
N LEU A 475 20.90 -27.42 1.71
CA LEU A 475 21.58 -26.30 1.07
C LEU A 475 22.01 -25.25 2.10
N LEU A 476 21.17 -25.01 3.11
CA LEU A 476 21.35 -23.96 4.09
C LEU A 476 22.19 -24.38 5.31
N ASP A 477 22.36 -25.68 5.54
CA ASP A 477 23.28 -26.26 6.54
C ASP A 477 24.74 -26.16 6.08
N ARG A 478 25.15 -24.94 5.75
CA ARG A 478 26.48 -24.59 5.24
C ARG A 478 26.92 -23.26 5.83
N THR A 479 28.22 -23.15 6.02
CA THR A 479 28.87 -21.88 6.33
C THR A 479 29.48 -21.27 5.08
N ILE A 480 29.45 -19.95 5.02
CA ILE A 480 30.13 -19.15 3.99
C ILE A 480 31.03 -18.14 4.67
N VAL A 481 32.16 -17.82 4.05
CA VAL A 481 33.07 -16.79 4.54
C VAL A 481 32.79 -15.48 3.80
N ARG A 482 32.73 -14.40 4.56
CA ARG A 482 32.67 -13.04 4.03
C ARG A 482 33.87 -12.25 4.46
N THR A 483 34.50 -11.59 3.50
CA THR A 483 35.71 -10.79 3.70
C THR A 483 35.32 -9.31 3.67
N PHE A 484 35.70 -8.60 4.73
CA PHE A 484 35.58 -7.17 4.89
C PHE A 484 36.95 -6.50 4.75
N SER A 485 36.99 -5.19 4.96
CA SER A 485 38.21 -4.39 4.81
C SER A 485 39.39 -4.94 5.63
N ASN A 486 39.13 -5.32 6.89
CA ASN A 486 40.17 -5.72 7.85
C ASN A 486 39.93 -7.08 8.53
N PHE A 487 38.82 -7.76 8.24
CA PHE A 487 38.42 -8.99 8.93
C PHE A 487 37.59 -9.92 8.04
N GLN A 488 37.36 -11.13 8.49
CA GLN A 488 36.47 -12.10 7.87
C GLN A 488 35.43 -12.57 8.88
N VAL A 489 34.25 -12.93 8.39
CA VAL A 489 33.21 -13.55 9.21
C VAL A 489 32.71 -14.84 8.58
N VAL A 490 32.34 -15.78 9.44
CA VAL A 490 31.76 -17.06 9.06
C VAL A 490 30.26 -17.02 9.31
N VAL A 491 29.48 -17.11 8.23
CA VAL A 491 28.01 -17.00 8.27
C VAL A 491 27.38 -18.35 8.01
N HIS A 492 26.49 -18.77 8.89
CA HIS A 492 25.64 -19.93 8.71
C HIS A 492 24.29 -19.52 8.11
N LEU A 493 24.06 -19.87 6.84
CA LEU A 493 22.90 -19.41 6.08
C LEU A 493 21.56 -19.87 6.68
N GLY A 494 21.45 -21.15 7.04
CA GLY A 494 20.19 -21.73 7.54
C GLY A 494 19.76 -21.25 8.91
N LYS A 495 20.71 -21.10 9.84
CA LYS A 495 20.45 -20.53 11.17
C LYS A 495 20.36 -19.01 11.14
N ARG A 496 20.82 -18.39 10.03
CA ARG A 496 20.97 -16.94 9.89
C ARG A 496 21.86 -16.36 10.99
N LEU A 497 22.98 -17.01 11.26
CA LEU A 497 23.91 -16.61 12.31
C LEU A 497 25.29 -16.32 11.75
N ILE A 498 25.91 -15.23 12.20
CA ILE A 498 27.35 -15.06 12.15
C ILE A 498 27.92 -15.82 13.35
N VAL A 499 28.75 -16.83 13.06
CA VAL A 499 29.23 -17.78 14.07
C VAL A 499 30.60 -17.38 14.59
N GLU A 500 31.48 -16.92 13.72
CA GLU A 500 32.89 -16.61 14.03
C GLU A 500 33.35 -15.34 13.29
N VAL A 501 34.32 -14.64 13.89
CA VAL A 501 35.04 -13.50 13.31
C VAL A 501 36.53 -13.81 13.34
N HIS A 502 37.22 -13.55 12.24
CA HIS A 502 38.63 -13.85 12.06
C HIS A 502 39.40 -12.66 11.50
N ALA A 503 40.71 -12.63 11.72
CA ALA A 503 41.60 -11.77 10.96
C ALA A 503 41.62 -12.19 9.47
N LEU A 504 42.08 -11.29 8.58
CA LEU A 504 42.21 -11.59 7.15
C LEU A 504 43.08 -12.83 6.89
N GLU A 505 42.75 -13.56 5.82
CA GLU A 505 43.46 -14.76 5.40
C GLU A 505 44.97 -14.48 5.23
N GLY A 506 45.80 -15.28 5.90
CA GLY A 506 47.26 -15.12 5.92
C GLY A 506 47.82 -14.30 7.11
N LEU A 507 46.96 -13.70 7.94
CA LEU A 507 47.35 -13.09 9.21
C LEU A 507 47.24 -14.09 10.38
N PRO A 508 48.03 -13.92 11.45
CA PRO A 508 47.84 -14.71 12.67
C PRO A 508 46.46 -14.42 13.26
N GLN A 509 45.77 -15.47 13.72
CA GLN A 509 44.53 -15.27 14.47
C GLN A 509 44.83 -14.50 15.75
N VAL A 510 44.09 -13.43 15.95
CA VAL A 510 44.21 -12.52 17.09
C VAL A 510 42.87 -12.41 17.80
N PRO A 511 42.84 -12.06 19.10
CA PRO A 511 41.58 -11.82 19.81
C PRO A 511 40.72 -10.75 19.12
N ILE A 512 39.40 -10.85 19.24
CA ILE A 512 38.43 -9.94 18.63
C ILE A 512 38.68 -8.46 19.00
N SER A 513 39.24 -8.23 20.18
CA SER A 513 39.67 -6.92 20.69
C SER A 513 40.76 -6.24 19.86
N LEU A 514 41.64 -7.02 19.22
CA LEU A 514 42.65 -6.50 18.31
C LEU A 514 42.10 -6.32 16.89
N ILE A 515 41.10 -7.12 16.49
CA ILE A 515 40.43 -6.98 15.20
C ILE A 515 39.60 -5.69 15.15
N PHE A 516 38.85 -5.41 16.22
CA PHE A 516 37.97 -4.24 16.35
C PHE A 516 38.57 -3.16 17.26
N ASN A 517 39.88 -2.96 17.21
CA ASN A 517 40.51 -1.82 17.86
C ASN A 517 40.13 -0.48 17.18
N ASP A 518 39.76 -0.52 15.90
CA ASP A 518 39.12 0.55 15.13
C ASP A 518 37.60 0.40 15.20
N PRO A 519 36.87 1.35 15.82
CA PRO A 519 35.41 1.32 15.89
C PRO A 519 34.73 1.26 14.52
N SER A 520 35.38 1.75 13.46
CA SER A 520 34.84 1.76 12.10
C SER A 520 34.66 0.34 11.56
N ALA A 521 35.63 -0.56 11.81
CA ALA A 521 35.56 -1.96 11.40
C ALA A 521 34.45 -2.72 12.15
N LEU A 522 34.24 -2.38 13.44
CA LEU A 522 33.12 -2.92 14.21
C LEU A 522 31.77 -2.48 13.63
N LEU A 523 31.64 -1.19 13.29
CA LEU A 523 30.40 -0.68 12.71
C LEU A 523 30.20 -1.18 11.27
N GLU A 524 31.24 -1.54 10.53
CA GLU A 524 31.15 -2.23 9.23
C GLU A 524 30.48 -3.62 9.39
N LEU A 525 30.81 -4.37 10.45
CA LEU A 525 30.11 -5.61 10.80
C LEU A 525 28.62 -5.35 11.09
N PHE A 526 28.31 -4.33 11.90
CA PHE A 526 26.92 -4.02 12.23
C PHE A 526 26.15 -3.44 11.05
N GLU A 527 26.80 -2.73 10.13
CA GLU A 527 26.22 -2.33 8.85
C GLU A 527 25.80 -3.58 8.06
N TYR A 528 26.67 -4.58 7.96
CA TYR A 528 26.34 -5.87 7.33
C TYR A 528 25.18 -6.59 8.03
N VAL A 529 25.16 -6.62 9.36
CA VAL A 529 24.04 -7.15 10.17
C VAL A 529 22.76 -6.33 9.97
N GLY A 530 22.85 -5.03 9.69
CA GLY A 530 21.68 -4.20 9.37
C GLY A 530 21.18 -4.39 7.94
N GLN A 531 22.09 -4.68 6.99
CA GLN A 531 21.74 -5.00 5.61
C GLN A 531 21.13 -6.40 5.46
N SER A 532 21.47 -7.31 6.37
CA SER A 532 21.03 -8.69 6.39
C SER A 532 20.08 -8.97 7.57
N GLU A 533 19.39 -10.10 7.56
CA GLU A 533 18.57 -10.54 8.71
C GLU A 533 19.38 -11.45 9.65
N TYR A 534 20.70 -11.30 9.66
CA TYR A 534 21.58 -12.15 10.48
C TYR A 534 21.60 -11.70 11.93
N ASP A 535 21.76 -12.68 12.81
CA ASP A 535 22.11 -12.47 14.22
C ASP A 535 23.53 -12.99 14.48
N LEU A 536 24.13 -12.68 15.62
CA LEU A 536 25.38 -13.25 16.07
C LEU A 536 25.09 -14.50 16.92
N SER A 537 25.98 -15.50 16.87
CA SER A 537 25.90 -16.65 17.78
C SER A 537 26.01 -16.19 19.24
N PHE A 538 25.45 -16.96 20.16
CA PHE A 538 25.53 -16.65 21.60
C PHE A 538 26.99 -16.52 22.06
N ASP A 539 27.85 -17.47 21.63
CA ASP A 539 29.26 -17.49 21.99
C ASP A 539 30.00 -16.25 21.44
N LEU A 540 29.70 -15.83 20.20
CA LEU A 540 30.29 -14.64 19.60
C LEU A 540 29.84 -13.35 20.31
N LYS A 541 28.58 -13.26 20.74
CA LYS A 541 28.10 -12.10 21.53
C LYS A 541 28.85 -11.98 22.85
N ASP A 542 29.15 -13.10 23.50
CA ASP A 542 29.93 -13.15 24.75
C ASP A 542 31.39 -12.73 24.50
N GLU A 543 32.03 -13.25 23.45
CA GLU A 543 33.40 -12.85 23.06
C GLU A 543 33.49 -11.35 22.74
N MET A 544 32.50 -10.80 22.03
CA MET A 544 32.44 -9.37 21.70
C MET A 544 32.25 -8.45 22.92
N ALA A 545 31.85 -8.97 24.08
CA ALA A 545 31.75 -8.17 25.30
C ALA A 545 33.10 -7.60 25.74
N ASP A 546 34.23 -8.23 25.36
CA ASP A 546 35.58 -7.73 25.61
C ASP A 546 35.84 -6.34 24.98
N LEU A 547 35.13 -6.00 23.91
CA LEU A 547 35.25 -4.70 23.21
C LEU A 547 34.81 -3.52 24.09
N ILE A 548 33.90 -3.75 25.04
CA ILE A 548 33.36 -2.71 25.93
C ILE A 548 34.46 -2.06 26.78
N ARG A 549 35.56 -2.77 27.03
CA ARG A 549 36.71 -2.27 27.80
C ARG A 549 37.64 -1.38 26.98
N ILE A 550 37.61 -1.52 25.66
CA ILE A 550 38.56 -0.87 24.74
C ILE A 550 37.91 0.36 24.09
N LEU A 551 36.60 0.34 23.85
CA LEU A 551 35.83 1.46 23.31
C LEU A 551 35.57 2.53 24.40
N THR A 552 36.63 3.24 24.80
CA THR A 552 36.54 4.34 25.77
C THR A 552 35.99 5.62 25.13
N PRO A 553 35.49 6.59 25.92
CA PRO A 553 35.03 7.87 25.38
C PRO A 553 36.08 8.58 24.51
N ASP A 554 37.35 8.53 24.89
CA ASP A 554 38.46 9.13 24.13
C ASP A 554 38.64 8.49 22.75
N VAL A 555 38.43 7.17 22.66
CA VAL A 555 38.46 6.43 21.38
C VAL A 555 37.27 6.86 20.52
N ILE A 556 36.06 6.93 21.08
CA ILE A 556 34.88 7.35 20.33
C ILE A 556 35.03 8.78 19.78
N GLU A 557 35.52 9.71 20.60
CA GLU A 557 35.75 11.10 20.19
C GLU A 557 36.79 11.20 19.07
N SER A 558 37.86 10.40 19.14
CA SER A 558 38.93 10.38 18.12
C SER A 558 38.46 9.90 16.74
N TYR A 559 37.37 9.12 16.67
CA TYR A 559 36.82 8.53 15.44
C TYR A 559 35.45 9.13 15.06
N GLY A 560 35.07 10.28 15.62
CA GLY A 560 33.71 10.84 15.47
C GLY A 560 33.20 10.92 14.03
N SER A 561 34.01 11.41 13.09
CA SER A 561 33.59 11.55 11.68
C SER A 561 33.36 10.19 10.99
N GLN A 562 34.16 9.18 11.29
CA GLN A 562 34.01 7.83 10.73
C GLN A 562 32.80 7.13 11.36
N ILE A 563 32.61 7.32 12.67
CA ILE A 563 31.49 6.76 13.42
C ILE A 563 30.16 7.32 12.90
N SER A 564 30.04 8.63 12.67
CA SER A 564 28.81 9.21 12.12
C SER A 564 28.52 8.75 10.69
N GLU A 565 29.54 8.56 9.86
CA GLU A 565 29.39 7.97 8.52
C GLU A 565 28.87 6.52 8.60
N CYS A 566 29.47 5.69 9.44
CA CYS A 566 29.06 4.30 9.65
C CYS A 566 27.64 4.20 10.25
N PHE A 567 27.30 4.99 11.26
CA PHE A 567 25.95 5.03 11.80
C PHE A 567 24.93 5.54 10.78
N THR A 568 25.30 6.46 9.90
CA THR A 568 24.43 6.91 8.81
C THR A 568 24.10 5.76 7.88
N LYS A 569 25.12 5.00 7.45
CA LYS A 569 24.92 3.80 6.61
C LYS A 569 24.06 2.77 7.35
N LEU A 570 24.41 2.44 8.59
CA LEU A 570 23.68 1.48 9.43
C LEU A 570 22.21 1.86 9.60
N MET A 571 21.90 3.12 9.93
CA MET A 571 20.52 3.56 10.13
C MET A 571 19.72 3.49 8.84
N LEU A 572 20.32 3.66 7.66
CA LEU A 572 19.61 3.52 6.39
C LEU A 572 19.31 2.06 6.00
N THR A 573 19.92 1.09 6.66
CA THR A 573 19.68 -0.34 6.39
C THR A 573 18.27 -0.80 6.81
N PRO A 574 17.70 -1.84 6.16
CA PRO A 574 16.36 -2.34 6.47
C PRO A 574 16.26 -2.98 7.87
N PHE A 575 17.32 -3.63 8.37
CA PHE A 575 17.31 -4.32 9.66
C PHE A 575 18.10 -3.56 10.74
N ALA A 576 18.16 -2.23 10.64
CA ALA A 576 18.84 -1.38 11.63
C ALA A 576 18.40 -1.70 13.08
N ALA A 577 17.10 -1.92 13.32
CA ALA A 577 16.60 -2.29 14.64
C ALA A 577 17.19 -3.61 15.17
N ASN A 578 17.51 -4.56 14.28
CA ASN A 578 18.14 -5.82 14.64
C ASN A 578 19.60 -5.63 15.05
N ALA A 579 20.37 -4.90 14.24
CA ALA A 579 21.75 -4.56 14.56
C ALA A 579 21.86 -3.86 15.93
N TRP A 580 20.98 -2.88 16.19
CA TRP A 580 20.92 -2.19 17.48
C TRP A 580 20.58 -3.13 18.63
N ARG A 581 19.58 -4.00 18.45
CA ARG A 581 19.22 -5.02 19.46
C ARG A 581 20.41 -5.91 19.82
N ILE A 582 21.19 -6.35 18.83
CA ILE A 582 22.39 -7.15 19.05
C ILE A 582 23.45 -6.35 19.83
N MET A 583 23.70 -5.09 19.46
CA MET A 583 24.62 -4.22 20.20
C MET A 583 24.16 -3.95 21.65
N PHE A 584 22.85 -4.04 21.93
CA PHE A 584 22.31 -4.00 23.30
C PHE A 584 22.48 -5.31 24.06
N GLU A 585 22.42 -6.44 23.38
CA GLU A 585 22.59 -7.78 23.97
C GLU A 585 24.03 -8.06 24.36
N ILE A 586 25.00 -7.56 23.57
CA ILE A 586 26.43 -7.59 23.92
C ILE A 586 26.63 -6.67 25.13
N CYS A 587 26.84 -7.27 26.30
CA CYS A 587 26.99 -6.53 27.55
C CYS A 587 27.91 -7.22 28.55
N GLU A 588 28.61 -6.40 29.36
CA GLU A 588 29.36 -6.93 30.51
C GLU A 588 28.39 -7.40 31.63
N PRO A 589 28.85 -8.32 32.50
CA PRO A 589 28.14 -8.61 33.76
C PRO A 589 27.84 -7.33 34.56
N ILE A 590 26.73 -7.33 35.28
CA ILE A 590 26.27 -6.16 36.04
C ILE A 590 27.35 -5.77 37.07
N ASN A 591 27.81 -4.51 36.99
CA ASN A 591 28.82 -3.97 37.88
C ASN A 591 28.23 -3.55 39.25
N ALA A 592 29.09 -3.14 40.19
CA ALA A 592 28.66 -2.71 41.52
C ALA A 592 27.73 -1.48 41.54
N ALA A 593 27.68 -0.70 40.45
CA ALA A 593 26.76 0.43 40.28
C ALA A 593 25.37 -0.01 39.78
N ASN A 594 25.15 -1.31 39.58
CA ASN A 594 23.89 -1.93 39.16
C ASN A 594 23.32 -1.36 37.84
N GLN A 595 24.20 -0.86 36.97
CA GLN A 595 23.82 -0.37 35.64
C GLN A 595 24.36 -1.31 34.56
N PRO A 596 23.55 -1.63 33.53
CA PRO A 596 24.04 -2.43 32.42
C PRO A 596 25.07 -1.62 31.63
N ARG A 597 26.14 -2.27 31.20
CA ARG A 597 27.11 -1.69 30.27
C ARG A 597 27.08 -2.50 28.98
N THR A 598 26.48 -1.93 27.95
CA THR A 598 26.31 -2.55 26.65
C THR A 598 27.32 -2.01 25.63
N LEU A 599 27.51 -2.74 24.52
CA LEU A 599 28.31 -2.28 23.40
C LEU A 599 27.75 -0.96 22.84
N MET A 600 26.44 -0.88 22.63
CA MET A 600 25.79 0.36 22.18
C MET A 600 25.98 1.53 23.17
N GLY A 601 25.96 1.21 24.47
CA GLY A 601 26.20 2.16 25.54
C GLY A 601 27.61 2.77 25.57
N CYS A 602 28.57 2.20 24.86
CA CYS A 602 29.90 2.81 24.68
C CYS A 602 29.84 4.03 23.76
N PHE A 603 28.98 3.99 22.72
CA PHE A 603 28.76 5.10 21.79
C PHE A 603 27.73 6.10 22.35
N ILE A 604 26.62 5.60 22.91
CA ILE A 604 25.51 6.42 23.42
C ILE A 604 25.14 5.98 24.84
N PRO A 605 25.79 6.55 25.87
CA PRO A 605 25.60 6.15 27.27
C PRO A 605 24.17 6.26 27.79
N GLU A 606 23.35 7.17 27.23
CA GLU A 606 21.94 7.32 27.56
C GLU A 606 21.17 6.00 27.35
N THR A 607 21.58 5.18 26.39
CA THR A 607 20.92 3.91 26.06
C THR A 607 21.04 2.85 27.16
N ASN A 608 22.14 2.84 27.93
CA ASN A 608 22.28 1.97 29.10
C ASN A 608 21.22 2.28 30.17
N LYS A 609 20.82 3.55 30.30
CA LYS A 609 19.79 3.96 31.27
C LYS A 609 18.38 3.61 30.80
N MET A 610 18.15 3.47 29.49
CA MET A 610 16.86 3.02 28.94
C MET A 610 16.68 1.51 29.06
N ARG A 611 17.78 0.75 29.14
CA ARG A 611 17.74 -0.71 29.21
C ARG A 611 17.10 -1.15 30.52
N PHE A 612 16.04 -1.95 30.41
CA PHE A 612 15.17 -2.39 31.53
C PHE A 612 14.44 -1.26 32.29
N LEU A 613 14.41 -0.04 31.75
CA LEU A 613 13.65 1.05 32.35
C LEU A 613 12.15 0.83 32.11
N LEU A 614 11.41 0.63 33.21
CA LEU A 614 9.95 0.52 33.19
C LEU A 614 9.32 1.87 33.51
N ARG A 615 8.55 2.41 32.56
CA ARG A 615 7.79 3.66 32.70
C ARG A 615 6.42 3.46 32.09
N ASN A 616 5.37 4.01 32.70
CA ASN A 616 4.00 3.94 32.19
C ASN A 616 3.49 2.49 31.93
N LEU A 617 3.71 1.61 32.91
CA LEU A 617 3.31 0.18 32.91
C LEU A 617 1.81 -0.06 32.68
N ALA A 618 0.96 0.95 32.82
CA ALA A 618 -0.47 0.86 32.54
C ALA A 618 -0.77 0.63 31.04
N TYR A 619 0.16 0.99 30.14
CA TYR A 619 -0.08 0.96 28.69
C TYR A 619 1.04 0.31 27.88
N HIS A 620 2.29 0.40 28.33
CA HIS A 620 3.43 -0.18 27.62
C HIS A 620 3.62 -1.64 28.03
N GLN A 621 3.61 -2.56 27.06
CA GLN A 621 3.88 -3.98 27.30
C GLN A 621 5.37 -4.30 27.51
N HIS A 622 6.27 -3.35 27.18
CA HIS A 622 7.71 -3.57 27.16
C HIS A 622 8.49 -2.45 27.85
N PRO A 623 9.70 -2.72 28.36
CA PRO A 623 10.62 -1.68 28.82
C PRO A 623 10.95 -0.67 27.71
N VAL A 624 11.33 0.56 28.09
CA VAL A 624 11.56 1.67 27.15
C VAL A 624 12.46 1.25 25.97
N CYS A 625 13.63 0.64 26.25
CA CYS A 625 14.54 0.18 25.20
C CYS A 625 13.89 -0.83 24.21
N THR A 626 13.19 -1.84 24.71
CA THR A 626 12.53 -2.85 23.86
C THR A 626 11.39 -2.21 23.04
N HIS A 627 10.61 -1.32 23.66
CA HIS A 627 9.57 -0.58 22.97
C HIS A 627 10.14 0.30 21.83
N THR A 628 11.20 1.05 22.10
CA THR A 628 11.90 1.87 21.10
C THR A 628 12.44 1.04 19.94
N LEU A 629 13.05 -0.11 20.19
CA LEU A 629 13.56 -0.99 19.14
C LEU A 629 12.42 -1.60 18.30
N ASN A 630 11.30 -1.94 18.93
CA ASN A 630 10.11 -2.39 18.24
C ASN A 630 9.50 -1.27 17.37
N ALA A 631 9.50 -0.02 17.85
CA ALA A 631 9.08 1.14 17.08
C ALA A 631 10.00 1.41 15.89
N LEU A 632 11.31 1.21 16.04
CA LEU A 632 12.27 1.33 14.93
C LEU A 632 12.08 0.24 13.88
N ASP A 633 11.86 -1.02 14.30
CA ASP A 633 11.51 -2.11 13.39
C ASP A 633 10.17 -1.83 12.65
N ARG A 634 9.19 -1.31 13.39
CA ARG A 634 7.90 -0.92 12.80
C ARG A 634 8.05 0.22 11.80
N THR A 635 8.95 1.16 12.06
CA THR A 635 9.26 2.28 11.16
C THR A 635 9.72 1.77 9.80
N GLN A 636 10.58 0.76 9.75
CA GLN A 636 10.97 0.16 8.47
C GLN A 636 9.77 -0.45 7.74
N LYS A 637 8.93 -1.21 8.45
CA LYS A 637 7.73 -1.83 7.87
C LYS A 637 6.75 -0.79 7.30
N GLU A 638 6.60 0.37 7.96
CA GLU A 638 5.75 1.45 7.47
C GLU A 638 6.40 2.22 6.31
N LEU A 639 7.72 2.34 6.25
CA LEU A 639 8.44 2.85 5.07
C LEU A 639 8.24 1.93 3.86
N ASP A 640 8.39 0.62 4.04
CA ASP A 640 8.17 -0.38 2.97
C ASP A 640 6.71 -0.35 2.50
N ARG A 641 5.78 -0.19 3.43
CA ARG A 641 4.36 -0.02 3.12
C ARG A 641 4.11 1.28 2.36
N LEU A 642 4.69 2.40 2.76
CA LEU A 642 4.57 3.68 2.06
C LEU A 642 5.10 3.56 0.63
N LYS A 643 6.25 2.90 0.44
CA LYS A 643 6.84 2.63 -0.88
C LYS A 643 5.92 1.80 -1.78
N LYS A 644 5.20 0.83 -1.21
CA LYS A 644 4.28 -0.06 -1.93
C LYS A 644 2.92 0.57 -2.23
N ASP A 645 2.29 1.13 -1.21
CA ASP A 645 0.89 1.59 -1.25
C ASP A 645 0.78 3.04 -1.78
N TYR A 646 1.80 3.88 -1.57
CA TYR A 646 1.83 5.31 -1.95
C TYR A 646 3.21 5.73 -2.53
N PRO A 647 3.64 5.14 -3.66
CA PRO A 647 4.96 5.43 -4.25
C PRO A 647 5.16 6.93 -4.55
N GLU A 648 4.10 7.65 -4.85
CA GLU A 648 4.11 9.09 -5.10
C GLU A 648 4.40 9.95 -3.86
N LEU A 649 4.22 9.40 -2.65
CA LEU A 649 4.61 10.04 -1.40
C LEU A 649 6.04 9.67 -1.02
N HIS A 650 6.40 8.39 -1.21
CA HIS A 650 7.73 7.90 -0.92
C HIS A 650 8.82 8.65 -1.71
N GLN A 651 8.56 9.05 -2.96
CA GLN A 651 9.51 9.80 -3.79
C GLN A 651 9.95 11.16 -3.22
N TYR A 652 9.23 11.75 -2.25
CA TYR A 652 9.66 12.99 -1.58
C TYR A 652 10.68 12.76 -0.46
N LEU A 653 10.87 11.51 -0.02
CA LEU A 653 11.80 11.17 1.04
C LEU A 653 13.19 10.93 0.45
N GLU A 654 14.15 11.74 0.90
CA GLU A 654 15.58 11.56 0.64
C GLU A 654 16.21 10.75 1.79
N PRO A 655 17.41 10.16 1.61
CA PRO A 655 18.10 9.42 2.66
C PRO A 655 18.23 10.20 3.98
N LYS A 656 18.48 11.51 3.93
CA LYS A 656 18.54 12.37 5.13
C LYS A 656 17.23 12.42 5.92
N HIS A 657 16.07 12.35 5.25
CA HIS A 657 14.77 12.33 5.91
C HIS A 657 14.53 10.99 6.62
N ILE A 658 14.93 9.88 5.99
CA ILE A 658 14.84 8.54 6.58
C ILE A 658 15.78 8.41 7.78
N LEU A 659 16.99 8.97 7.68
CA LEU A 659 17.95 9.05 8.77
C LEU A 659 17.37 9.80 9.97
N ALA A 660 16.80 11.00 9.74
CA ALA A 660 16.15 11.79 10.79
C ALA A 660 14.96 11.06 11.42
N LEU A 661 14.14 10.37 10.62
CA LEU A 661 13.02 9.56 11.11
C LEU A 661 13.48 8.47 12.08
N LYS A 662 14.49 7.69 11.68
CA LYS A 662 14.97 6.56 12.48
C LYS A 662 15.65 7.02 13.76
N TRP A 663 16.42 8.12 13.73
CA TRP A 663 16.95 8.73 14.95
C TRP A 663 15.87 9.32 15.84
N GLY A 664 14.88 10.01 15.25
CA GLY A 664 13.72 10.55 15.98
C GLY A 664 12.94 9.46 16.70
N VAL A 665 12.66 8.34 16.02
CA VAL A 665 11.99 7.18 16.63
C VAL A 665 12.87 6.50 17.67
N LEU A 666 14.18 6.40 17.47
CA LEU A 666 15.06 5.83 18.48
C LEU A 666 15.09 6.69 19.77
N PHE A 667 15.02 8.01 19.64
CA PHE A 667 15.11 8.92 20.79
C PHE A 667 13.78 9.47 21.30
N HIS A 668 12.65 9.12 20.70
CA HIS A 668 11.34 9.70 21.04
C HIS A 668 11.02 9.66 22.55
N ASP A 669 11.50 8.62 23.22
CA ASP A 669 11.24 8.34 24.63
C ASP A 669 12.45 8.57 25.55
N VAL A 670 13.57 9.08 25.04
CA VAL A 670 14.83 9.21 25.80
C VAL A 670 14.68 10.10 27.04
N GLY A 671 13.77 11.07 27.00
CA GLY A 671 13.47 11.95 28.13
C GLY A 671 12.88 11.25 29.36
N LYS A 672 12.40 10.00 29.24
CA LYS A 672 11.89 9.19 30.36
C LYS A 672 12.98 8.76 31.36
N ILE A 673 14.26 8.95 31.01
CA ILE A 673 15.42 8.69 31.88
C ILE A 673 15.36 9.59 33.12
N ASP A 674 15.03 10.88 32.97
CA ASP A 674 14.89 11.81 34.09
C ASP A 674 13.41 11.96 34.50
N PRO A 675 13.00 11.47 35.68
CA PRO A 675 11.61 11.60 36.14
C PRO A 675 11.19 13.02 36.55
N ARG A 676 12.12 13.98 36.66
CA ARG A 676 11.85 15.32 37.21
C ARG A 676 11.74 16.41 36.15
N SER A 677 12.09 16.14 34.90
CA SER A 677 12.01 17.10 33.79
C SER A 677 10.77 16.88 32.92
N GLU A 678 10.34 17.93 32.20
CA GLU A 678 9.39 17.77 31.10
C GLU A 678 10.03 16.88 30.02
N HIS A 679 9.52 15.66 29.85
CA HIS A 679 10.17 14.60 29.09
C HIS A 679 10.38 14.94 27.61
N GLU A 680 9.46 15.69 26.99
CA GLU A 680 9.54 16.06 25.56
C GLU A 680 10.66 17.07 25.28
N VAL A 681 10.80 18.10 26.14
CA VAL A 681 11.83 19.15 25.99
C VAL A 681 13.21 18.63 26.41
N SER A 682 13.27 17.87 27.50
CA SER A 682 14.53 17.26 27.97
C SER A 682 15.04 16.16 27.03
N GLY A 683 14.14 15.40 26.39
CA GLY A 683 14.49 14.37 25.40
C GLY A 683 15.24 14.93 24.20
N THR A 684 14.80 16.07 23.68
CA THR A 684 15.45 16.76 22.55
C THR A 684 16.91 17.14 22.85
N ALA A 685 17.16 17.78 23.99
CA ALA A 685 18.52 18.17 24.38
C ALA A 685 19.45 16.97 24.59
N MET A 686 18.92 15.84 25.08
CA MET A 686 19.67 14.60 25.22
C MET A 686 19.99 13.95 23.87
N ALA A 687 19.03 13.93 22.95
CA ALA A 687 19.21 13.37 21.61
C ALA A 687 20.27 14.14 20.81
N VAL A 688 20.23 15.48 20.84
CA VAL A 688 21.24 16.32 20.16
C VAL A 688 22.64 16.04 20.71
N LYS A 689 22.80 16.05 22.04
CA LYS A 689 24.09 15.72 22.68
C LYS A 689 24.59 14.31 22.35
N ALA A 690 23.67 13.35 22.22
CA ALA A 690 24.01 11.99 21.84
C ALA A 690 24.52 11.91 20.39
N LEU A 691 23.87 12.62 19.46
CA LEU A 691 24.27 12.68 18.06
C LEU A 691 25.60 13.43 17.87
N GLU A 692 25.80 14.55 18.56
CA GLU A 692 27.06 15.30 18.55
C GLU A 692 28.23 14.42 19.02
N ARG A 693 28.02 13.62 20.08
CA ARG A 693 29.05 12.72 20.63
C ARG A 693 29.55 11.67 19.65
N ILE A 694 28.66 11.17 18.79
CA ILE A 694 28.99 10.19 17.76
C ILE A 694 29.38 10.85 16.42
N GLY A 695 29.60 12.17 16.42
CA GLY A 695 30.22 12.91 15.31
C GLY A 695 29.26 13.50 14.27
N TYR A 696 27.97 13.68 14.58
CA TYR A 696 27.06 14.45 13.72
C TYR A 696 27.18 15.95 13.98
N ASP A 697 27.16 16.77 12.93
CA ASP A 697 27.20 18.24 12.98
C ASP A 697 26.11 18.93 12.11
N ASP A 698 25.11 18.16 11.66
CA ASP A 698 24.05 18.63 10.77
C ASP A 698 22.86 19.24 11.54
N GLN A 699 22.68 20.56 11.41
CA GLN A 699 21.56 21.29 12.02
C GLN A 699 20.18 20.95 11.43
N GLU A 700 20.09 20.56 10.17
CA GLU A 700 18.83 20.13 9.56
C GLU A 700 18.39 18.80 10.19
N LEU A 701 19.33 17.85 10.34
CA LEU A 701 19.10 16.58 11.03
C LEU A 701 18.62 16.82 12.48
N PHE A 702 19.32 17.67 13.23
CA PHE A 702 18.95 17.97 14.62
C PHE A 702 17.55 18.59 14.73
N THR A 703 17.21 19.49 13.80
CA THR A 703 15.89 20.13 13.77
C THR A 703 14.78 19.11 13.52
N LEU A 704 14.96 18.20 12.55
CA LEU A 704 13.99 17.15 12.23
C LEU A 704 13.86 16.12 13.36
N VAL A 705 14.98 15.66 13.94
CA VAL A 705 14.96 14.75 15.10
C VAL A 705 14.23 15.39 16.28
N SER A 706 14.51 16.67 16.56
CA SER A 706 13.82 17.44 17.61
C SER A 706 12.32 17.53 17.36
N LEU A 707 11.90 17.86 16.14
CA LEU A 707 10.50 17.93 15.75
C LEU A 707 9.77 16.59 16.02
N LEU A 708 10.41 15.48 15.65
CA LEU A 708 9.84 14.15 15.83
C LEU A 708 9.74 13.74 17.29
N ILE A 709 10.77 14.04 18.10
CA ILE A 709 10.74 13.76 19.54
C ILE A 709 9.66 14.58 20.23
N VAL A 710 9.55 15.88 19.94
CA VAL A 710 8.54 16.75 20.57
C VAL A 710 7.12 16.33 20.20
N HIS A 711 6.90 15.86 18.96
CA HIS A 711 5.57 15.57 18.44
C HIS A 711 5.27 14.08 18.20
N HIS A 712 6.02 13.17 18.83
CA HIS A 712 5.90 11.72 18.61
C HIS A 712 4.52 11.14 18.96
N MET A 713 3.72 11.85 19.77
CA MET A 713 2.35 11.47 20.13
C MET A 713 1.27 12.42 19.58
N THR A 714 1.66 13.55 18.97
CA THR A 714 0.72 14.61 18.62
C THR A 714 -0.26 14.20 17.53
N VAL A 715 0.17 13.46 16.51
CA VAL A 715 -0.73 13.02 15.41
C VAL A 715 -1.73 12.00 15.93
N VAL A 716 -1.32 11.11 16.84
CA VAL A 716 -2.25 10.18 17.51
C VAL A 716 -3.31 10.97 18.30
N GLN A 717 -2.89 11.96 19.07
CA GLN A 717 -3.80 12.83 19.83
C GLN A 717 -4.77 13.59 18.90
N LEU A 718 -4.27 14.18 17.81
CA LEU A 718 -5.08 14.90 16.82
C LEU A 718 -6.09 13.98 16.11
N SER A 719 -5.67 12.76 15.74
CA SER A 719 -6.55 11.77 15.11
C SER A 719 -7.70 11.31 16.04
N ARG A 720 -7.49 11.39 17.36
CA ARG A 720 -8.48 11.06 18.39
C ARG A 720 -9.34 12.26 18.80
N THR A 721 -8.86 13.49 18.58
CA THR A 721 -9.57 14.73 18.90
C THR A 721 -10.75 14.91 17.95
N SER A 722 -11.93 14.56 18.46
CA SER A 722 -13.06 14.03 17.71
C SER A 722 -14.03 15.13 17.22
N ALA A 723 -13.91 16.35 17.72
CA ALA A 723 -14.94 17.38 17.57
C ALA A 723 -14.60 18.55 16.65
N TYR A 724 -13.34 18.66 16.21
CA TYR A 724 -12.87 19.72 15.31
C TYR A 724 -11.84 19.14 14.35
N PHE A 725 -12.31 18.31 13.42
CA PHE A 725 -11.44 17.72 12.40
C PHE A 725 -10.70 18.79 11.58
N ASP A 726 -11.38 19.90 11.30
CA ASP A 726 -10.84 21.13 10.73
C ASP A 726 -9.67 21.71 11.53
N GLN A 727 -9.85 21.84 12.86
CA GLN A 727 -8.79 22.39 13.72
C GLN A 727 -7.67 21.38 13.96
N ALA A 728 -7.97 20.08 13.94
CA ALA A 728 -6.99 19.03 14.06
C ALA A 728 -6.09 18.98 12.82
N LEU A 729 -6.68 19.08 11.62
CA LEU A 729 -5.94 19.23 10.36
C LEU A 729 -5.12 20.51 10.34
N GLN A 730 -5.72 21.64 10.73
CA GLN A 730 -5.01 22.92 10.80
C GLN A 730 -3.79 22.85 11.73
N ARG A 731 -3.98 22.37 12.96
CA ARG A 731 -2.88 22.19 13.92
C ARG A 731 -1.83 21.24 13.40
N PHE A 732 -2.23 20.16 12.73
CA PHE A 732 -1.26 19.23 12.16
C PHE A 732 -0.41 19.90 11.07
N PHE A 733 -1.03 20.69 10.19
CA PHE A 733 -0.30 21.47 9.19
C PHE A 733 0.59 22.56 9.79
N GLU A 734 0.18 23.20 10.88
CA GLU A 734 1.01 24.19 11.61
C GLU A 734 2.23 23.51 12.24
N ILE A 735 2.05 22.37 12.89
CA ILE A 735 3.15 21.59 13.49
C ILE A 735 4.11 21.08 12.42
N ALA A 736 3.58 20.62 11.29
CA ALA A 736 4.39 20.18 10.16
C ALA A 736 5.03 21.35 9.39
N ASP A 737 4.86 22.60 9.84
CA ASP A 737 5.30 23.82 9.14
C ASP A 737 4.86 23.86 7.66
N ARG A 738 3.66 23.33 7.39
CA ARG A 738 3.07 23.18 6.06
C ARG A 738 3.98 22.46 5.05
N ASN A 739 4.91 21.65 5.54
CA ASN A 739 5.85 20.88 4.74
C ASN A 739 5.37 19.43 4.62
N LEU A 740 5.21 18.93 3.40
CA LEU A 740 4.77 17.57 3.12
C LEU A 740 5.70 16.51 3.73
N ILE A 741 7.02 16.75 3.68
CA ILE A 741 8.00 15.83 4.25
C ILE A 741 7.74 15.69 5.75
N ASN A 742 7.56 16.81 6.47
CA ASN A 742 7.26 16.78 7.91
C ASN A 742 5.94 16.08 8.21
N VAL A 743 4.90 16.27 7.39
CA VAL A 743 3.63 15.53 7.51
C VAL A 743 3.86 14.02 7.44
N ILE A 744 4.65 13.57 6.47
CA ILE A 744 4.99 12.15 6.30
C ILE A 744 5.81 11.64 7.49
N LEU A 745 6.87 12.36 7.88
CA LEU A 745 7.77 11.95 8.98
C LEU A 745 7.04 11.88 10.32
N LEU A 746 6.23 12.89 10.66
CA LEU A 746 5.42 12.92 11.88
C LEU A 746 4.43 11.77 11.91
N PHE A 747 3.75 11.51 10.78
CA PHE A 747 2.85 10.36 10.66
C PHE A 747 3.59 9.03 10.89
N LEU A 748 4.70 8.80 10.18
CA LEU A 748 5.49 7.56 10.28
C LEU A 748 6.02 7.33 11.70
N CYS A 749 6.51 8.39 12.37
CA CYS A 749 6.95 8.32 13.76
C CYS A 749 5.78 7.94 14.69
N ASN A 750 4.66 8.66 14.59
CA ASN A 750 3.49 8.47 15.46
C ASN A 750 2.84 7.10 15.28
N ILE A 751 2.70 6.61 14.03
CA ILE A 751 2.07 5.30 13.79
C ILE A 751 2.98 4.16 14.25
N SER A 752 4.29 4.31 14.12
CA SER A 752 5.26 3.28 14.51
C SER A 752 5.34 3.14 16.03
N ASP A 753 5.38 4.27 16.75
CA ASP A 753 5.25 4.30 18.21
C ASP A 753 3.90 3.70 18.65
N TYR A 754 2.79 4.22 18.12
CA TYR A 754 1.43 3.79 18.49
C TYR A 754 1.24 2.27 18.43
N ILE A 755 1.70 1.64 17.35
CA ILE A 755 1.61 0.19 17.15
C ILE A 755 2.48 -0.57 18.16
N SER A 756 3.63 -0.02 18.53
CA SER A 756 4.63 -0.65 19.39
C SER A 756 4.32 -0.56 20.89
N VAL A 757 3.29 0.21 21.27
CA VAL A 757 2.81 0.30 22.66
C VAL A 757 2.09 -0.99 23.09
N SER A 758 1.19 -1.53 22.24
CA SER A 758 0.44 -2.76 22.54
C SER A 758 -0.17 -3.45 21.31
N ASP A 759 -0.42 -4.76 21.42
CA ASP A 759 -1.14 -5.55 20.40
C ASP A 759 -2.54 -5.00 20.05
N GLY A 760 -3.23 -4.40 21.04
CA GLY A 760 -4.52 -3.76 20.83
C GLY A 760 -4.43 -2.57 19.87
N ASN A 761 -3.39 -1.75 20.01
CA ASN A 761 -3.14 -0.63 19.12
C ASN A 761 -2.75 -1.09 17.72
N ALA A 762 -1.95 -2.17 17.61
CA ALA A 762 -1.59 -2.78 16.33
C ALA A 762 -2.83 -3.19 15.50
N ARG A 763 -3.91 -3.60 16.17
CA ARG A 763 -5.20 -3.91 15.54
C ARG A 763 -6.10 -2.69 15.30
N SER A 764 -5.80 -1.55 15.94
CA SER A 764 -6.64 -0.33 15.96
C SER A 764 -5.97 0.87 15.28
N THR A 765 -5.31 0.66 14.14
CA THR A 765 -4.62 1.75 13.40
C THR A 765 -5.54 2.54 12.47
N ARG A 766 -6.80 2.09 12.28
CA ARG A 766 -7.70 2.62 11.24
C ARG A 766 -7.91 4.12 11.38
N GLY A 767 -8.21 4.62 12.58
CA GLY A 767 -8.47 6.05 12.81
C GLY A 767 -7.29 6.95 12.44
N LEU A 768 -6.07 6.55 12.82
CA LEU A 768 -4.84 7.29 12.51
C LEU A 768 -4.53 7.28 11.01
N ARG A 769 -4.70 6.14 10.35
CA ARG A 769 -4.49 6.03 8.90
C ARG A 769 -5.51 6.85 8.12
N THR A 770 -6.79 6.79 8.49
CA THR A 770 -7.83 7.62 7.86
C THR A 770 -7.54 9.11 8.07
N PHE A 771 -7.08 9.53 9.26
CA PHE A 771 -6.67 10.92 9.48
C PHE A 771 -5.52 11.35 8.55
N PHE A 772 -4.52 10.50 8.36
CA PHE A 772 -3.42 10.75 7.43
C PHE A 772 -3.87 10.80 5.97
N GLU A 773 -4.70 9.85 5.51
CA GLU A 773 -5.23 9.82 4.15
C GLU A 773 -6.03 11.09 3.83
N GLU A 774 -6.86 11.55 4.76
CA GLU A 774 -7.60 12.80 4.61
C GLU A 774 -6.66 14.03 4.65
N THR A 775 -5.65 14.05 5.52
CA THR A 775 -4.64 15.11 5.53
C THR A 775 -3.92 15.19 4.18
N TYR A 776 -3.53 14.03 3.64
CA TYR A 776 -2.88 13.92 2.33
C TYR A 776 -3.79 14.41 1.21
N ARG A 777 -5.08 14.01 1.19
CA ARG A 777 -6.06 14.50 0.21
C ARG A 777 -6.17 16.01 0.23
N VAL A 778 -6.32 16.61 1.41
CA VAL A 778 -6.37 18.07 1.59
C VAL A 778 -5.09 18.72 1.06
N PHE A 779 -3.93 18.13 1.33
CA PHE A 779 -2.65 18.64 0.84
C PHE A 779 -2.49 18.53 -0.70
N ALA A 780 -2.92 17.41 -1.30
CA ALA A 780 -2.88 17.20 -2.74
C ALA A 780 -3.76 18.21 -3.49
N GLU A 781 -4.93 18.53 -2.93
CA GLU A 781 -5.87 19.52 -3.48
C GLU A 781 -5.44 20.98 -3.24
N MET A 782 -4.56 21.27 -2.27
CA MET A 782 -3.94 22.60 -2.09
C MET A 782 -2.90 22.93 -3.16
N ARG A 783 -2.33 21.93 -3.83
CA ARG A 783 -1.20 22.08 -4.75
C ARG A 783 -1.47 22.90 -6.03
N PRO A 784 -2.68 22.90 -6.64
CA PRO A 784 -2.97 23.69 -7.84
C PRO A 784 -3.35 25.15 -7.57
N THR A 785 -3.78 25.50 -6.35
CA THR A 785 -4.39 26.79 -6.00
C THR A 785 -3.34 27.75 -5.42
N LYS A 786 -2.91 28.74 -6.22
CA LYS A 786 -2.04 29.87 -5.81
C LYS A 786 -2.69 30.79 -4.75
N MET A 787 -3.03 30.30 -3.56
CA MET A 787 -3.61 31.12 -2.50
C MET A 787 -2.74 31.06 -1.23
N GLN A 788 -1.89 32.07 -1.07
CA GLN A 788 -1.18 32.40 0.17
C GLN A 788 -2.08 33.25 1.13
N LYS A 789 -3.41 33.11 1.05
CA LYS A 789 -4.33 33.71 2.03
C LYS A 789 -4.87 32.63 2.93
N ASP A 790 -4.72 32.86 4.23
CA ASP A 790 -5.10 32.05 5.40
C ASP A 790 -5.51 30.61 5.08
N SER A 791 -4.63 29.66 5.41
CA SER A 791 -4.90 28.21 5.30
C SER A 791 -6.21 27.79 5.98
N ILE A 792 -6.69 28.60 6.92
CA ILE A 792 -7.99 28.46 7.59
C ILE A 792 -9.15 28.63 6.61
N ASP A 793 -9.13 29.68 5.79
CA ASP A 793 -10.20 29.95 4.81
C ASP A 793 -10.22 28.84 3.74
N PHE A 794 -9.05 28.32 3.33
CA PHE A 794 -9.00 27.20 2.39
C PHE A 794 -9.55 25.90 3.00
N ILE A 795 -9.15 25.55 4.23
CA ILE A 795 -9.64 24.35 4.91
C ILE A 795 -11.15 24.45 5.14
N GLN A 796 -11.66 25.63 5.54
CA GLN A 796 -13.09 25.87 5.71
C GLN A 796 -13.83 25.78 4.37
N THR A 797 -13.31 26.43 3.31
CA THR A 797 -13.86 26.35 1.96
C THR A 797 -13.88 24.91 1.44
N TYR A 798 -12.80 24.14 1.66
CA TYR A 798 -12.73 22.73 1.28
C TYR A 798 -13.80 21.90 1.98
N LEU A 799 -13.94 22.06 3.29
CA LEU A 799 -14.94 21.35 4.08
C LEU A 799 -16.37 21.78 3.71
N ASP A 800 -16.59 23.04 3.35
CA ASP A 800 -17.88 23.54 2.87
C ASP A 800 -18.21 23.00 1.48
N ILE A 801 -17.22 22.89 0.57
CA ILE A 801 -17.38 22.22 -0.73
C ILE A 801 -17.75 20.75 -0.51
N LYS A 802 -17.01 20.03 0.34
CA LYS A 802 -17.31 18.61 0.64
C LYS A 802 -18.67 18.42 1.29
N LYS A 803 -19.07 19.32 2.18
CA LYS A 803 -20.41 19.30 2.78
C LYS A 803 -21.48 19.51 1.72
N THR A 804 -21.26 20.45 0.80
CA THR A 804 -22.18 20.73 -0.32
C THR A 804 -22.27 19.53 -1.26
N ASP A 805 -21.14 18.93 -1.61
CA ASP A 805 -21.06 17.72 -2.41
C ASP A 805 -21.82 16.55 -1.78
N LEU A 806 -21.63 16.34 -0.47
CA LEU A 806 -22.32 15.31 0.28
C LEU A 806 -23.83 15.58 0.37
N GLU A 807 -24.24 16.84 0.52
CA GLU A 807 -25.65 17.24 0.47
C GLU A 807 -26.25 16.90 -0.90
N THR A 808 -25.54 17.20 -1.99
CA THR A 808 -25.92 16.85 -3.36
C THR A 808 -26.05 15.33 -3.53
N ASP A 809 -25.07 14.55 -3.08
CA ASP A 809 -25.12 13.09 -3.17
C ASP A 809 -26.29 12.51 -2.35
N THR A 810 -26.56 13.09 -1.16
CA THR A 810 -27.71 12.69 -0.32
C THR A 810 -29.05 13.02 -0.99
N ARG A 811 -29.14 14.16 -1.71
CA ARG A 811 -30.33 14.51 -2.51
C ARG A 811 -30.58 13.49 -3.62
N ILE A 812 -29.53 13.05 -4.29
CA ILE A 812 -29.63 12.04 -5.35
C ILE A 812 -30.07 10.69 -4.75
N ASP A 813 -29.49 10.28 -3.63
CA ASP A 813 -29.87 9.06 -2.93
C ASP A 813 -31.36 9.05 -2.51
N LEU A 814 -31.88 10.19 -2.04
CA LEU A 814 -33.31 10.34 -1.76
C LEU A 814 -34.18 10.18 -3.02
N LEU A 815 -33.74 10.70 -4.18
CA LEU A 815 -34.44 10.49 -5.45
C LEU A 815 -34.41 9.02 -5.87
N ILE A 816 -33.27 8.34 -5.69
CA ILE A 816 -33.14 6.89 -5.95
C ILE A 816 -34.12 6.14 -5.06
N ASN A 817 -34.08 6.33 -3.74
CA ASN A 817 -34.97 5.65 -2.79
C ASN A 817 -36.46 5.88 -3.10
N ARG A 818 -36.83 7.11 -3.46
CA ARG A 818 -38.19 7.43 -3.89
C ARG A 818 -38.55 6.74 -5.20
N SER A 819 -37.67 6.77 -6.20
CA SER A 819 -37.87 6.09 -7.49
C SER A 819 -37.99 4.58 -7.36
N LEU A 820 -37.35 3.98 -6.34
CA LEU A 820 -37.49 2.55 -6.04
C LEU A 820 -38.89 2.25 -5.50
N SER A 821 -39.54 3.16 -4.77
CA SER A 821 -40.92 2.98 -4.30
C SER A 821 -41.97 3.31 -5.38
N GLU A 822 -41.69 4.28 -6.23
CA GLU A 822 -42.53 4.72 -7.35
C GLU A 822 -41.94 4.15 -8.66
N ASN A 823 -41.43 5.00 -9.55
CA ASN A 823 -40.63 4.63 -10.71
C ASN A 823 -39.70 5.80 -11.10
N LEU A 824 -38.70 5.53 -11.93
CA LEU A 824 -37.69 6.52 -12.34
C LEU A 824 -38.30 7.66 -13.17
N GLU A 825 -39.33 7.36 -13.99
CA GLU A 825 -39.97 8.32 -14.87
C GLU A 825 -40.70 9.43 -14.10
N SER A 826 -41.52 9.05 -13.11
CA SER A 826 -42.34 9.99 -12.32
C SER A 826 -41.52 10.82 -11.34
N VAL A 827 -40.39 10.29 -10.87
CA VAL A 827 -39.58 10.91 -9.81
C VAL A 827 -38.47 11.81 -10.39
N LEU A 828 -37.86 11.41 -11.50
CA LEU A 828 -36.69 12.09 -12.06
C LEU A 828 -36.95 12.61 -13.47
N LEU A 829 -37.31 11.75 -14.43
CA LEU A 829 -37.27 12.10 -15.86
C LEU A 829 -38.36 13.09 -16.28
N ALA A 830 -39.62 12.86 -15.90
CA ALA A 830 -40.73 13.75 -16.24
C ALA A 830 -40.68 15.11 -15.49
N PRO A 831 -40.36 15.16 -14.18
CA PRO A 831 -40.14 16.44 -13.50
C PRO A 831 -38.94 17.23 -14.05
N LEU A 832 -37.87 16.55 -14.46
CA LEU A 832 -36.68 17.20 -15.01
C LEU A 832 -36.98 17.91 -16.33
N GLU A 833 -37.82 17.32 -17.20
CA GLU A 833 -38.26 17.94 -18.46
C GLU A 833 -38.96 19.29 -18.22
N HIS A 834 -39.70 19.43 -17.11
CA HIS A 834 -40.35 20.68 -16.73
C HIS A 834 -39.41 21.70 -16.08
N ILE A 835 -38.31 21.26 -15.44
CA ILE A 835 -37.38 22.13 -14.72
C ILE A 835 -36.26 22.64 -15.64
N SER A 836 -35.67 21.76 -16.45
CA SER A 836 -34.58 22.08 -17.37
C SER A 836 -34.53 21.10 -18.54
N HIS A 837 -35.02 21.55 -19.70
CA HIS A 837 -35.00 20.77 -20.94
C HIS A 837 -33.57 20.49 -21.44
N GLU A 838 -32.60 21.39 -21.17
CA GLU A 838 -31.20 21.18 -21.55
C GLU A 838 -30.54 20.05 -20.72
N GLU A 839 -30.79 20.01 -19.41
CA GLU A 839 -30.25 18.96 -18.54
C GLU A 839 -30.95 17.60 -18.77
N ARG A 840 -32.25 17.60 -19.14
CA ARG A 840 -32.93 16.37 -19.59
C ARG A 840 -32.25 15.74 -20.82
N LYS A 841 -31.89 16.56 -21.82
CA LYS A 841 -31.16 16.09 -23.02
C LYS A 841 -29.75 15.58 -22.72
N LEU A 842 -29.08 16.13 -21.70
CA LEU A 842 -27.79 15.61 -21.26
C LEU A 842 -27.94 14.22 -20.62
N LEU A 843 -29.03 14.02 -19.87
CA LEU A 843 -29.33 12.75 -19.19
C LEU A 843 -29.80 11.65 -20.16
N GLU A 844 -30.44 11.99 -21.29
CA GLU A 844 -30.88 11.02 -22.33
C GLU A 844 -29.76 10.08 -22.77
N LYS A 845 -28.51 10.56 -22.86
CA LYS A 845 -27.36 9.75 -23.27
C LYS A 845 -27.01 8.62 -22.29
N SER A 846 -27.45 8.73 -21.05
CA SER A 846 -27.17 7.78 -19.97
C SER A 846 -28.44 7.12 -19.44
N GLU A 847 -29.59 7.30 -20.10
CA GLU A 847 -30.90 6.84 -19.64
C GLU A 847 -30.99 5.30 -19.58
N ASP A 848 -30.48 4.61 -20.60
CA ASP A 848 -30.41 3.13 -20.63
C ASP A 848 -29.57 2.59 -19.46
N GLU A 849 -28.46 3.26 -19.15
CA GLU A 849 -27.60 2.91 -18.03
C GLU A 849 -28.31 3.14 -16.69
N LEU A 850 -29.00 4.28 -16.52
CA LEU A 850 -29.76 4.57 -15.31
C LEU A 850 -30.90 3.57 -15.09
N HIS A 851 -31.60 3.16 -16.14
CA HIS A 851 -32.63 2.12 -16.04
C HIS A 851 -32.05 0.76 -15.67
N ALA A 852 -30.86 0.40 -16.17
CA ALA A 852 -30.17 -0.82 -15.79
C ALA A 852 -29.77 -0.80 -14.30
N LEU A 853 -29.12 0.27 -13.84
CA LEU A 853 -28.71 0.44 -12.44
C LEU A 853 -29.93 0.45 -11.50
N TRP A 854 -31.01 1.14 -11.89
CA TRP A 854 -32.27 1.15 -11.13
C TRP A 854 -32.89 -0.23 -11.02
N ARG A 855 -32.90 -1.00 -12.11
CA ARG A 855 -33.44 -2.36 -12.13
C ARG A 855 -32.67 -3.28 -11.20
N ASP A 856 -31.34 -3.19 -11.20
CA ASP A 856 -30.49 -4.00 -10.33
C ASP A 856 -30.73 -3.69 -8.84
N LEU A 857 -30.89 -2.41 -8.50
CA LEU A 857 -31.26 -1.99 -7.14
C LEU A 857 -32.69 -2.44 -6.76
N LYS A 858 -33.64 -2.38 -7.69
CA LYS A 858 -35.06 -2.73 -7.46
C LYS A 858 -35.28 -4.24 -7.25
N LEU A 859 -34.48 -5.08 -7.92
CA LEU A 859 -34.58 -6.55 -7.82
C LEU A 859 -34.05 -7.10 -6.50
N GLY A 860 -33.21 -6.35 -5.77
CA GLY A 860 -32.69 -6.75 -4.46
C GLY A 860 -31.81 -8.00 -4.48
N SER A 861 -31.29 -8.39 -5.65
CA SER A 861 -30.46 -9.59 -5.85
C SER A 861 -28.96 -9.36 -5.63
N LEU A 862 -28.56 -8.13 -5.31
CA LEU A 862 -27.17 -7.74 -5.07
C LEU A 862 -26.79 -7.98 -3.60
N ASP A 863 -25.54 -8.39 -3.37
CA ASP A 863 -24.97 -8.32 -2.01
C ASP A 863 -24.72 -6.86 -1.60
N LYS A 864 -24.37 -6.62 -0.34
CA LYS A 864 -24.20 -5.26 0.19
C LYS A 864 -23.13 -4.46 -0.57
N GLN A 865 -22.00 -5.08 -0.89
CA GLN A 865 -20.92 -4.41 -1.62
C GLN A 865 -21.32 -4.04 -3.05
N SER A 866 -21.99 -4.94 -3.77
CA SER A 866 -22.47 -4.65 -5.12
C SER A 866 -23.59 -3.60 -5.10
N THR A 867 -24.44 -3.62 -4.08
CA THR A 867 -25.47 -2.59 -3.87
C THR A 867 -24.83 -1.22 -3.70
N ASP A 868 -23.81 -1.10 -2.83
CA ASP A 868 -23.09 0.16 -2.60
C ASP A 868 -22.41 0.66 -3.89
N GLN A 869 -21.76 -0.23 -4.65
CA GLN A 869 -21.11 0.11 -5.93
C GLN A 869 -22.11 0.57 -7.00
N THR A 870 -23.25 -0.11 -7.12
CA THR A 870 -24.31 0.26 -8.07
C THR A 870 -24.92 1.61 -7.72
N THR A 871 -25.20 1.85 -6.43
CA THR A 871 -25.69 3.14 -5.93
C THR A 871 -24.67 4.27 -6.19
N ASP A 872 -23.39 4.04 -5.91
CA ASP A 872 -22.33 5.03 -6.20
C ASP A 872 -22.24 5.37 -7.68
N LYS A 873 -22.38 4.36 -8.56
CA LYS A 873 -22.38 4.58 -10.01
C LYS A 873 -23.60 5.40 -10.43
N PHE A 874 -24.77 5.08 -9.88
CA PHE A 874 -26.02 5.82 -10.13
C PHE A 874 -25.88 7.30 -9.72
N ILE A 875 -25.38 7.55 -8.51
CA ILE A 875 -25.15 8.90 -7.99
C ILE A 875 -24.20 9.68 -8.92
N ARG A 876 -23.10 9.06 -9.34
CA ARG A 876 -22.14 9.70 -10.26
C ARG A 876 -22.75 10.06 -11.61
N THR A 877 -23.53 9.15 -12.20
CA THR A 877 -24.18 9.39 -13.49
C THR A 877 -25.15 10.57 -13.42
N ILE A 878 -25.99 10.64 -12.37
CA ILE A 878 -26.87 11.81 -12.17
C ILE A 878 -26.07 13.09 -11.94
N ARG A 879 -25.03 13.04 -11.09
CA ARG A 879 -24.23 14.21 -10.71
C ARG A 879 -23.45 14.82 -11.88
N GLN A 880 -23.06 14.01 -12.86
CA GLN A 880 -22.41 14.50 -14.08
C GLN A 880 -23.36 15.22 -15.03
N SER A 881 -24.66 14.92 -14.94
CA SER A 881 -25.67 15.43 -15.88
C SER A 881 -26.52 16.57 -15.31
N LEU A 882 -26.70 16.66 -13.99
CA LEU A 882 -27.60 17.62 -13.35
C LEU A 882 -26.83 18.65 -12.49
N SER A 883 -27.26 19.90 -12.54
CA SER A 883 -26.72 20.94 -11.66
C SER A 883 -27.33 20.88 -10.25
N ASN A 884 -26.60 21.41 -9.24
CA ASN A 884 -27.11 21.51 -7.87
C ASN A 884 -28.44 22.28 -7.81
N LYS A 885 -28.63 23.30 -8.65
CA LYS A 885 -29.88 24.07 -8.71
C LYS A 885 -31.07 23.22 -9.16
N THR A 886 -30.87 22.36 -10.17
CA THR A 886 -31.90 21.44 -10.65
C THR A 886 -32.19 20.35 -9.63
N LEU A 887 -31.16 19.79 -8.99
CA LEU A 887 -31.33 18.79 -7.93
C LEU A 887 -32.09 19.36 -6.73
N MET A 888 -31.83 20.61 -6.33
CA MET A 888 -32.61 21.29 -5.29
C MET A 888 -34.08 21.50 -5.68
N ALA A 889 -34.36 21.77 -6.96
CA ALA A 889 -35.73 21.89 -7.46
C ALA A 889 -36.46 20.54 -7.47
N LEU A 890 -35.80 19.47 -7.93
CA LEU A 890 -36.32 18.09 -7.94
C LEU A 890 -36.57 17.57 -6.51
N THR A 891 -35.69 17.92 -5.58
CA THR A 891 -35.78 17.53 -4.16
C THR A 891 -36.44 18.60 -3.29
N GLY A 892 -37.21 19.52 -3.89
CA GLY A 892 -37.82 20.65 -3.18
C GLY A 892 -38.64 20.25 -1.94
N LEU A 893 -39.30 19.10 -1.98
CA LEU A 893 -40.08 18.54 -0.85
C LEU A 893 -39.20 18.09 0.33
N TYR A 894 -37.94 17.72 0.07
CA TYR A 894 -36.98 17.29 1.09
C TYR A 894 -36.04 18.41 1.54
N SER A 895 -36.04 19.57 0.87
CA SER A 895 -35.09 20.66 1.17
C SER A 895 -35.15 21.15 2.62
N PRO A 896 -36.31 21.42 3.24
CA PRO A 896 -36.35 21.84 4.66
C PRO A 896 -35.72 20.82 5.62
N MET A 897 -35.93 19.54 5.31
CA MET A 897 -35.46 18.40 6.08
C MET A 897 -33.93 18.19 5.95
N ILE A 898 -33.40 18.33 4.73
CA ILE A 898 -31.96 18.29 4.43
C ILE A 898 -31.25 19.47 5.12
N ASN A 899 -31.76 20.69 4.93
CA ASN A 899 -31.16 21.90 5.47
C ASN A 899 -31.10 21.86 7.00
N TRP A 900 -32.20 21.46 7.64
CA TRP A 900 -32.28 21.19 9.08
C TRP A 900 -31.15 20.27 9.54
N PHE A 901 -31.05 19.08 8.95
CA PHE A 901 -30.17 18.02 9.45
C PHE A 901 -28.69 18.38 9.24
N PHE A 902 -28.35 18.92 8.07
CA PHE A 902 -26.98 19.36 7.75
C PHE A 902 -26.56 20.61 8.54
N ALA A 903 -27.50 21.42 9.03
CA ALA A 903 -27.21 22.51 9.95
C ALA A 903 -27.03 22.00 11.39
N ALA A 904 -27.92 21.11 11.85
CA ALA A 904 -28.03 20.64 13.22
C ALA A 904 -26.91 19.68 13.65
N PHE A 905 -26.56 18.69 12.82
CA PHE A 905 -25.58 17.67 13.18
C PHE A 905 -24.12 18.07 12.85
N PRO A 906 -23.11 17.55 13.58
CA PRO A 906 -21.71 17.94 13.40
C PRO A 906 -21.14 17.52 12.05
N ASN A 907 -20.26 18.35 11.46
CA ASN A 907 -19.61 18.07 10.17
C ASN A 907 -18.88 16.73 10.14
N ARG A 908 -18.25 16.31 11.24
CA ARG A 908 -17.58 15.01 11.29
C ARG A 908 -18.54 13.85 11.09
N PHE A 909 -19.70 13.87 11.74
CA PHE A 909 -20.71 12.84 11.52
C PHE A 909 -21.13 12.83 10.06
N LEU A 910 -21.48 14.01 9.51
CA LEU A 910 -21.88 14.15 8.11
C LEU A 910 -20.82 13.61 7.16
N LEU A 911 -19.59 14.12 7.21
CA LEU A 911 -18.50 13.77 6.29
C LEU A 911 -17.96 12.33 6.46
N SER A 912 -18.24 11.67 7.59
CA SER A 912 -17.88 10.26 7.81
C SER A 912 -19.00 9.28 7.43
N SER A 913 -20.15 9.79 6.97
CA SER A 913 -21.36 9.01 6.71
C SER A 913 -21.62 8.91 5.21
N PRO A 914 -21.97 7.71 4.69
CA PRO A 914 -22.37 7.58 3.29
C PRO A 914 -23.73 8.25 3.03
N PRO A 915 -24.02 8.70 1.79
CA PRO A 915 -25.27 9.37 1.44
C PRO A 915 -26.53 8.60 1.85
N GLY A 916 -26.56 7.29 1.61
CA GLY A 916 -27.71 6.45 1.98
C GLY A 916 -28.00 6.41 3.48
N MET A 917 -26.97 6.39 4.33
CA MET A 917 -27.17 6.47 5.79
C MET A 917 -27.70 7.84 6.21
N LEU A 918 -27.26 8.91 5.54
CA LEU A 918 -27.78 10.26 5.80
C LEU A 918 -29.25 10.39 5.35
N ALA A 919 -29.60 9.85 4.19
CA ALA A 919 -30.97 9.78 3.69
C ALA A 919 -31.91 9.02 4.64
N GLU A 920 -31.46 7.88 5.19
CA GLU A 920 -32.21 7.13 6.21
C GLU A 920 -32.38 7.96 7.49
N ASN A 921 -31.31 8.57 7.99
CA ASN A 921 -31.36 9.40 9.20
C ASN A 921 -32.29 10.59 9.05
N LEU A 922 -32.28 11.25 7.89
CA LEU A 922 -33.22 12.31 7.59
C LEU A 922 -34.64 11.83 7.91
N SER A 923 -35.06 10.67 7.35
CA SER A 923 -36.42 10.15 7.53
C SER A 923 -36.84 9.94 8.99
N ILE A 924 -35.88 9.69 9.88
CA ILE A 924 -36.11 9.49 11.32
C ILE A 924 -36.31 10.84 12.05
N PHE A 925 -35.60 11.89 11.61
CA PHE A 925 -35.61 13.23 12.22
C PHE A 925 -36.56 14.22 11.49
N ASN A 926 -37.69 13.74 10.97
CA ASN A 926 -38.69 14.55 10.23
C ASN A 926 -39.78 15.21 11.11
N ARG A 927 -39.99 14.72 12.33
CA ARG A 927 -41.05 15.19 13.26
C ARG A 927 -40.48 15.86 14.49
N LEU A 928 -40.02 17.11 14.33
CA LEU A 928 -39.34 17.87 15.37
C LEU A 928 -40.24 18.28 16.54
N GLU A 929 -41.56 18.14 16.41
CA GLU A 929 -42.51 18.27 17.53
C GLU A 929 -42.35 17.17 18.58
N ARG A 930 -41.69 16.05 18.24
CA ARG A 930 -41.43 14.99 19.21
C ARG A 930 -40.40 15.48 20.25
N PRO A 931 -40.69 15.34 21.56
CA PRO A 931 -39.82 15.88 22.61
C PRO A 931 -38.44 15.23 22.68
N ALA A 932 -38.30 13.98 22.20
CA ALA A 932 -37.03 13.28 22.06
C ALA A 932 -37.09 12.33 20.86
N ILE A 933 -36.01 12.28 20.08
CA ILE A 933 -35.79 11.33 18.98
C ILE A 933 -34.38 10.76 19.15
N VAL A 934 -34.25 9.44 19.08
CA VAL A 934 -32.96 8.74 19.13
C VAL A 934 -32.79 7.90 17.87
N ASN A 935 -31.59 7.87 17.29
CA ASN A 935 -31.19 6.84 16.34
C ASN A 935 -29.87 6.17 16.72
N VAL A 936 -29.72 4.90 16.37
CA VAL A 936 -28.54 4.07 16.64
C VAL A 936 -27.73 3.90 15.36
N ILE A 937 -26.44 4.22 15.43
CA ILE A 937 -25.49 4.06 14.32
C ILE A 937 -24.69 2.78 14.56
N THR A 938 -24.65 1.90 13.56
CA THR A 938 -23.89 0.64 13.60
C THR A 938 -22.72 0.66 12.62
N ASN A 939 -21.72 -0.18 12.86
CA ASN A 939 -20.59 -0.37 11.93
C ASN A 939 -20.91 -1.43 10.86
N ALA A 940 -19.98 -1.67 9.92
CA ALA A 940 -20.15 -2.64 8.83
C ALA A 940 -20.46 -4.07 9.29
N ARG A 941 -20.13 -4.42 10.55
CA ARG A 941 -20.43 -5.73 11.17
C ARG A 941 -21.73 -5.71 12.00
N GLY A 942 -22.53 -4.65 11.92
CA GLY A 942 -23.79 -4.49 12.64
C GLY A 942 -23.65 -4.18 14.14
N ARG A 943 -22.44 -3.88 14.65
CA ARG A 943 -22.23 -3.55 16.07
C ARG A 943 -22.47 -2.06 16.32
N LEU A 944 -22.94 -1.74 17.52
CA LEU A 944 -23.09 -0.37 18.01
C LEU A 944 -21.81 0.45 17.81
N ASN A 945 -21.95 1.64 17.23
CA ASN A 945 -20.85 2.57 16.95
C ASN A 945 -21.15 3.99 17.48
N GLY A 946 -22.41 4.42 17.46
CA GLY A 946 -22.79 5.74 17.95
C GLY A 946 -24.30 5.94 18.11
N LEU A 947 -24.68 7.08 18.67
CA LEU A 947 -26.06 7.53 18.85
C LEU A 947 -26.24 8.95 18.32
N LEU A 948 -27.36 9.19 17.64
CA LEU A 948 -27.87 10.53 17.34
C LEU A 948 -29.06 10.80 18.25
N ILE A 949 -29.06 11.93 18.95
CA ILE A 949 -30.15 12.31 19.87
C ILE A 949 -30.60 13.73 19.55
N TYR A 950 -31.89 13.91 19.31
CA TYR A 950 -32.56 15.21 19.30
C TYR A 950 -33.48 15.30 20.52
N VAL A 951 -33.44 16.40 21.25
CA VAL A 951 -34.26 16.58 22.45
C VAL A 951 -34.63 18.04 22.68
N HIS A 952 -35.87 18.31 23.11
CA HIS A 952 -36.29 19.65 23.52
C HIS A 952 -35.61 20.06 24.82
N ASP A 953 -35.39 21.37 25.00
CA ASP A 953 -34.85 21.90 26.25
C ASP A 953 -35.80 21.63 27.42
N GLN A 954 -35.28 20.95 28.45
CA GLN A 954 -35.99 20.58 29.67
C GLN A 954 -35.03 20.75 30.85
N PRO A 955 -35.53 20.96 32.09
CA PRO A 955 -34.67 21.03 33.26
C PRO A 955 -33.73 19.83 33.36
N GLN A 956 -32.45 20.08 33.57
CA GLN A 956 -31.40 19.05 33.74
C GLN A 956 -31.25 18.10 32.54
N ILE A 957 -31.57 18.54 31.31
CA ILE A 957 -31.61 17.62 30.16
C ILE A 957 -30.28 16.92 29.87
N HIS A 958 -29.16 17.64 29.97
CA HIS A 958 -27.82 17.11 29.73
C HIS A 958 -27.46 16.02 30.76
N SER A 959 -27.76 16.25 32.04
CA SER A 959 -27.49 15.28 33.12
C SER A 959 -28.44 14.07 33.06
N ARG A 960 -29.68 14.26 32.58
CA ARG A 960 -30.64 13.16 32.30
C ARG A 960 -30.16 12.22 31.20
N ILE A 961 -29.57 12.76 30.13
CA ILE A 961 -28.99 11.95 29.06
C ILE A 961 -27.78 11.18 29.58
N ALA A 962 -26.83 11.86 30.23
CA ALA A 962 -25.64 11.23 30.80
C ALA A 962 -26.00 10.08 31.76
N TYR A 963 -26.97 10.31 32.66
CA TYR A 963 -27.46 9.30 33.59
C TYR A 963 -28.16 8.12 32.88
N THR A 964 -28.98 8.40 31.87
CA THR A 964 -29.69 7.37 31.11
C THR A 964 -28.74 6.47 30.31
N LEU A 965 -27.70 7.04 29.70
CA LEU A 965 -26.68 6.26 28.98
C LEU A 965 -25.93 5.32 29.94
N ASN A 966 -25.60 5.80 31.14
CA ASN A 966 -24.97 4.97 32.16
C ASN A 966 -25.87 3.82 32.64
N LEU A 967 -27.17 4.07 32.88
CA LEU A 967 -28.13 3.00 33.23
C LEU A 967 -28.24 1.92 32.15
N LYS A 968 -27.88 2.23 30.91
CA LYS A 968 -27.83 1.29 29.79
C LYS A 968 -26.44 0.69 29.54
N HIS A 969 -25.50 0.92 30.45
CA HIS A 969 -24.11 0.46 30.37
C HIS A 969 -23.41 0.92 29.08
N LEU A 970 -23.67 2.16 28.67
CA LEU A 970 -23.06 2.78 27.50
C LEU A 970 -21.95 3.74 27.91
N ASN A 971 -20.73 3.42 27.49
CA ASN A 971 -19.57 4.27 27.70
C ASN A 971 -19.51 5.32 26.59
N ILE A 972 -19.32 6.58 26.96
CA ILE A 972 -19.17 7.69 26.01
C ILE A 972 -17.69 7.81 25.66
N GLU A 973 -17.30 7.48 24.44
CA GLU A 973 -15.92 7.66 23.96
C GLU A 973 -15.67 9.10 23.52
N SER A 974 -16.66 9.70 22.86
CA SER A 974 -16.67 11.12 22.55
C SER A 974 -18.07 11.63 22.24
N ALA A 975 -18.29 12.94 22.37
CA ALA A 975 -19.58 13.56 22.07
C ALA A 975 -19.45 14.97 21.50
N LYS A 976 -20.41 15.37 20.67
CA LYS A 976 -20.61 16.76 20.23
C LYS A 976 -22.07 17.15 20.41
N ILE A 977 -22.29 18.31 21.03
CA ILE A 977 -23.62 18.85 21.33
C ILE A 977 -23.80 20.20 20.65
N ASN A 978 -24.88 20.34 19.89
CA ASN A 978 -25.27 21.58 19.24
C ASN A 978 -26.65 22.04 19.74
N GLN A 979 -26.77 23.33 20.05
CA GLN A 979 -28.03 23.96 20.38
C GLN A 979 -28.74 24.48 19.12
N ILE A 980 -30.05 24.31 19.11
CA ILE A 980 -30.98 24.80 18.09
C ILE A 980 -31.94 25.80 18.71
N GLN A 981 -32.15 26.92 18.04
CA GLN A 981 -33.18 27.90 18.35
C GLN A 981 -34.21 27.96 17.22
N PHE A 982 -35.46 27.65 17.55
CA PHE A 982 -36.60 27.77 16.63
C PHE A 982 -37.10 29.21 16.56
N ALA A 983 -37.82 29.55 15.48
CA ALA A 983 -38.39 30.88 15.29
C ALA A 983 -39.40 31.26 16.39
N SER A 984 -40.05 30.26 16.99
CA SER A 984 -40.93 30.39 18.16
C SER A 984 -40.21 30.80 19.45
N GLY A 985 -38.87 30.76 19.48
CA GLY A 985 -38.05 30.98 20.67
C GLY A 985 -37.83 29.72 21.51
N LYS A 986 -38.42 28.57 21.14
CA LYS A 986 -38.11 27.27 21.76
C LYS A 986 -36.69 26.84 21.43
N VAL A 987 -36.10 26.03 22.33
CA VAL A 987 -34.74 25.53 22.22
C VAL A 987 -34.75 24.00 22.21
N ALA A 988 -33.85 23.41 21.43
CA ALA A 988 -33.56 21.98 21.43
C ALA A 988 -32.05 21.73 21.32
N PHE A 989 -31.64 20.48 21.56
CA PHE A 989 -30.26 20.05 21.47
C PHE A 989 -30.13 18.81 20.58
N CYS A 990 -29.11 18.82 19.73
CA CYS A 990 -28.68 17.67 18.93
C CYS A 990 -27.35 17.13 19.43
N TYR A 991 -27.29 15.82 19.67
CA TYR A 991 -26.10 15.10 20.13
C TYR A 991 -25.67 14.12 19.05
N TYR A 992 -24.36 14.10 18.81
CA TYR A 992 -23.69 12.96 18.22
C TYR A 992 -22.76 12.36 19.27
N LEU A 993 -23.05 11.13 19.69
CA LEU A 993 -22.31 10.40 20.73
C LEU A 993 -21.66 9.18 20.08
N LYS A 994 -20.35 9.04 20.23
CA LYS A 994 -19.67 7.78 19.94
C LYS A 994 -19.67 6.94 21.21
N VAL A 995 -20.23 5.74 21.16
CA VAL A 995 -20.46 4.91 22.35
C VAL A 995 -19.99 3.48 22.16
N SER A 996 -19.59 2.85 23.26
CA SER A 996 -19.30 1.42 23.34
C SER A 996 -20.07 0.78 24.50
N LYS A 997 -20.27 -0.55 24.42
CA LYS A 997 -21.00 -1.34 25.42
C LYS A 997 -20.08 -2.40 26.02
N SER A 998 -20.22 -2.65 27.33
CA SER A 998 -19.38 -3.60 28.08
C SER A 998 -19.77 -5.08 27.95
N ASP A 999 -21.01 -5.39 27.58
CA ASP A 999 -21.56 -6.77 27.59
C ASP A 999 -22.11 -7.26 26.23
N GLU A 1000 -22.21 -8.59 26.07
CA GLU A 1000 -22.47 -9.31 24.79
C GLU A 1000 -23.84 -9.05 24.12
N ASP A 1001 -24.82 -8.46 24.82
CA ASP A 1001 -26.11 -8.10 24.23
C ASP A 1001 -26.03 -6.80 23.43
N ASN A 1002 -25.94 -6.88 22.09
CA ASN A 1002 -25.72 -5.73 21.20
C ASN A 1002 -26.95 -4.89 20.86
N VAL A 1003 -28.14 -5.16 21.41
CA VAL A 1003 -29.38 -4.52 20.95
C VAL A 1003 -29.76 -3.33 21.83
N ILE A 1004 -29.84 -2.14 21.23
CA ILE A 1004 -30.40 -0.93 21.83
C ILE A 1004 -31.67 -0.55 21.07
N PHE A 1005 -32.78 -0.42 21.76
CA PHE A 1005 -34.03 0.04 21.17
C PHE A 1005 -34.16 1.57 21.29
N PRO A 1006 -34.16 2.33 20.18
CA PRO A 1006 -34.16 3.80 20.24
C PRO A 1006 -35.36 4.39 21.00
N ARG A 1007 -36.56 3.79 20.82
CA ARG A 1007 -37.80 4.20 21.51
C ARG A 1007 -37.73 4.04 23.03
N GLU A 1008 -37.02 3.02 23.50
CA GLU A 1008 -36.80 2.81 24.93
C GLU A 1008 -35.88 3.90 25.49
N LEU A 1009 -34.83 4.27 24.76
CA LEU A 1009 -33.91 5.33 25.16
C LEU A 1009 -34.59 6.70 25.16
N GLU A 1010 -35.41 7.03 24.14
CA GLU A 1010 -36.24 8.24 24.10
C GLU A 1010 -37.14 8.36 25.35
N THR A 1011 -37.78 7.25 25.72
CA THR A 1011 -38.67 7.22 26.89
C THR A 1011 -37.89 7.38 28.19
N SER A 1012 -36.72 6.75 28.28
CA SER A 1012 -35.84 6.80 29.44
C SER A 1012 -35.29 8.21 29.66
N ILE A 1013 -34.80 8.87 28.62
CA ILE A 1013 -34.32 10.28 28.69
C ILE A 1013 -35.42 11.19 29.23
N ARG A 1014 -36.68 10.94 28.84
CA ARG A 1014 -37.84 11.75 29.25
C ARG A 1014 -38.43 11.42 30.61
N ARG A 1015 -38.21 10.23 31.15
CA ARG A 1015 -38.80 9.80 32.43
C ARG A 1015 -37.80 9.76 33.57
N ASN A 1016 -36.54 9.47 33.28
CA ASN A 1016 -35.52 9.38 34.31
C ASN A 1016 -35.29 10.77 34.93
N THR A 1017 -35.27 10.79 36.25
CA THR A 1017 -34.87 11.94 37.05
C THR A 1017 -33.50 11.60 37.63
N PRO A 1018 -32.46 12.39 37.37
CA PRO A 1018 -31.15 12.12 37.94
C PRO A 1018 -31.23 12.29 39.46
N PRO A 1019 -30.45 11.51 40.24
CA PRO A 1019 -30.39 11.69 41.68
C PRO A 1019 -29.96 13.13 42.04
N ALA A 1020 -30.45 13.65 43.16
CA ALA A 1020 -30.10 14.98 43.62
C ALA A 1020 -28.60 15.13 43.83
N PHE A 1021 -28.04 16.25 43.36
CA PHE A 1021 -26.64 16.62 43.53
C PHE A 1021 -26.33 16.84 45.02
N LYS A 1022 -25.81 15.80 45.69
CA LYS A 1022 -25.44 15.85 47.11
C LYS A 1022 -23.94 16.11 47.25
N ILE A 1023 -23.61 17.35 47.60
CA ILE A 1023 -22.24 17.72 47.99
C ILE A 1023 -22.03 17.23 49.43
N GLN A 1024 -21.12 16.29 49.65
CA GLN A 1024 -20.68 15.92 50.99
C GLN A 1024 -19.52 16.82 51.39
N SER A 1025 -19.62 17.48 52.54
CA SER A 1025 -18.55 18.28 53.13
C SER A 1025 -17.44 17.35 53.64
N HIS A 1026 -16.46 17.03 52.80
CA HIS A 1026 -15.24 16.35 53.24
C HIS A 1026 -14.02 17.15 52.78
N THR A 1027 -13.10 17.40 53.71
CA THR A 1027 -11.80 18.02 53.45
C THR A 1027 -10.82 16.90 53.11
N PHE A 1028 -10.34 16.84 51.86
CA PHE A 1028 -9.39 15.82 51.42
C PHE A 1028 -7.98 16.40 51.24
N LEU A 1029 -6.98 15.56 51.52
CA LEU A 1029 -5.55 15.89 51.54
C LEU A 1029 -4.78 15.20 50.40
N TYR A 1030 -5.22 15.28 49.15
CA TYR A 1030 -4.39 14.89 47.97
C TYR A 1030 -4.84 15.64 46.71
N ASP A 1031 -3.87 16.14 45.95
CA ASP A 1031 -4.05 16.95 44.74
C ASP A 1031 -4.09 16.05 43.50
N THR A 1032 -5.28 15.56 43.12
CA THR A 1032 -5.47 14.94 41.80
C THR A 1032 -5.47 16.01 40.71
N LYS A 1033 -4.84 15.70 39.57
CA LYS A 1033 -4.59 16.59 38.41
C LYS A 1033 -5.87 17.05 37.68
N LEU A 1034 -6.85 17.65 38.38
CA LEU A 1034 -7.94 18.38 37.74
C LEU A 1034 -7.42 19.73 37.25
N GLN A 1035 -7.46 19.96 35.94
CA GLN A 1035 -7.10 21.24 35.34
C GLN A 1035 -8.33 21.88 34.71
N LEU A 1036 -8.58 23.14 35.09
CA LEU A 1036 -9.68 23.94 34.54
C LEU A 1036 -9.10 25.18 33.85
N GLU A 1037 -9.30 25.25 32.53
CA GLU A 1037 -8.78 26.34 31.69
C GLU A 1037 -9.94 27.16 31.13
N TYR A 1038 -9.91 28.48 31.36
CA TYR A 1038 -10.82 29.45 30.73
C TYR A 1038 -10.16 30.04 29.49
N LEU A 1039 -10.63 29.65 28.30
CA LEU A 1039 -10.06 30.10 27.03
C LEU A 1039 -10.82 31.34 26.54
N LYS A 1040 -10.11 32.47 26.40
CA LYS A 1040 -10.66 33.79 26.02
C LYS A 1040 -10.86 34.02 24.51
N ASP A 1041 -10.54 33.02 23.69
CA ASP A 1041 -10.58 33.10 22.23
C ASP A 1041 -12.01 33.31 21.70
N ASP A 1042 -12.23 34.44 21.05
CA ASP A 1042 -13.51 35.09 20.74
C ASP A 1042 -14.15 34.66 19.40
N LYS A 1043 -13.66 33.56 18.80
CA LYS A 1043 -14.31 32.90 17.66
C LYS A 1043 -14.21 31.38 17.80
N LYS A 1044 -15.35 30.65 17.63
CA LYS A 1044 -15.50 29.19 17.29
C LYS A 1044 -16.80 28.53 17.80
N GLY A 1045 -17.69 29.27 18.46
CA GLY A 1045 -19.01 28.78 18.84
C GLY A 1045 -20.08 29.20 17.83
N TYR A 1046 -21.10 28.35 17.61
CA TYR A 1046 -22.23 28.70 16.75
C TYR A 1046 -23.54 28.19 17.33
N MET A 1047 -24.65 28.80 16.93
CA MET A 1047 -25.99 28.36 17.27
C MET A 1047 -26.73 28.06 15.97
N VAL A 1048 -27.47 26.95 15.92
CA VAL A 1048 -28.30 26.63 14.76
C VAL A 1048 -29.62 27.38 14.93
N LYS A 1049 -29.97 28.22 13.96
CA LYS A 1049 -31.17 29.05 14.03
C LYS A 1049 -32.10 28.74 12.86
N GLU A 1050 -33.38 28.57 13.16
CA GLU A 1050 -34.45 28.53 12.16
C GLU A 1050 -34.62 29.92 11.52
N THR A 1051 -34.60 29.97 10.20
CA THR A 1051 -34.69 31.16 9.36
C THR A 1051 -35.83 30.99 8.37
N ASN A 1052 -36.59 32.06 8.12
CA ASN A 1052 -37.83 32.07 7.31
C ASN A 1052 -38.88 31.05 7.79
N ASN A 1053 -39.76 31.43 8.71
CA ASN A 1053 -40.89 30.60 9.10
C ASN A 1053 -42.21 31.33 8.80
N ASP A 1054 -43.00 30.77 7.88
CA ASP A 1054 -44.32 31.28 7.50
C ASP A 1054 -45.47 30.69 8.36
N ALA A 1055 -45.18 29.77 9.28
CA ALA A 1055 -46.17 29.02 10.05
C ALA A 1055 -46.22 29.41 11.56
N PRO A 1056 -47.42 29.49 12.17
CA PRO A 1056 -47.59 29.91 13.58
C PRO A 1056 -47.32 28.81 14.62
N ARG A 1057 -46.51 27.79 14.32
CA ARG A 1057 -46.28 26.63 15.21
C ARG A 1057 -44.97 26.75 16.00
N ASP A 1058 -44.97 26.16 17.20
CA ASP A 1058 -43.78 26.11 18.06
C ASP A 1058 -42.61 25.33 17.46
N PHE A 1059 -42.91 24.27 16.69
CA PHE A 1059 -41.94 23.41 15.99
C PHE A 1059 -42.43 23.12 14.56
N PRO A 1060 -41.54 23.10 13.55
CA PRO A 1060 -41.93 22.82 12.17
C PRO A 1060 -42.19 21.32 11.94
N ILE A 1061 -43.12 21.01 11.03
CA ILE A 1061 -43.36 19.62 10.58
C ILE A 1061 -42.67 19.42 9.23
N LEU A 1062 -41.58 18.63 9.21
CA LEU A 1062 -40.73 18.42 8.04
C LEU A 1062 -41.11 17.12 7.32
N ASN A 1063 -42.36 17.01 6.88
CA ASN A 1063 -42.84 15.88 6.08
C ASN A 1063 -43.05 16.33 4.63
N GLY A 1064 -42.80 15.46 3.65
CA GLY A 1064 -42.82 15.79 2.21
C GLY A 1064 -44.15 16.35 1.66
N ASP A 1065 -45.23 16.35 2.45
CA ASP A 1065 -46.54 16.93 2.11
C ASP A 1065 -46.81 18.31 2.76
N SER A 1066 -45.92 18.81 3.63
CA SER A 1066 -46.14 20.07 4.38
C SER A 1066 -45.69 21.30 3.57
N ARG A 1067 -46.40 22.43 3.76
CA ARG A 1067 -46.09 23.72 3.11
C ARG A 1067 -45.12 24.60 3.92
N ASP A 1068 -44.54 24.08 5.00
CA ASP A 1068 -43.66 24.84 5.89
C ASP A 1068 -42.29 25.02 5.20
N LYS A 1069 -42.13 26.13 4.47
CA LYS A 1069 -40.85 26.52 3.84
C LYS A 1069 -39.93 27.12 4.89
N THR A 1070 -39.34 26.27 5.72
CA THR A 1070 -38.38 26.65 6.77
C THR A 1070 -36.95 26.30 6.36
N ASP A 1071 -35.99 27.11 6.81
CA ASP A 1071 -34.57 26.90 6.58
C ASP A 1071 -33.79 26.97 7.90
N PHE A 1072 -32.61 26.37 7.96
CA PHE A 1072 -31.76 26.37 9.16
C PHE A 1072 -30.33 26.75 8.80
N SER A 1073 -29.78 27.71 9.54
CA SER A 1073 -28.40 28.16 9.34
C SER A 1073 -27.61 28.18 10.65
N ARG A 1074 -26.30 27.95 10.55
CA ARG A 1074 -25.37 28.12 11.67
C ARG A 1074 -25.02 29.59 11.78
N GLN A 1075 -25.29 30.21 12.92
CA GLN A 1075 -24.94 31.59 13.22
C GLN A 1075 -23.84 31.61 14.27
N ASP A 1076 -22.72 32.25 13.94
CA ASP A 1076 -21.62 32.42 14.89
C ASP A 1076 -22.09 33.18 16.13
N LYS A 1077 -21.69 32.68 17.30
CA LYS A 1077 -21.95 33.33 18.58
C LYS A 1077 -20.70 33.34 19.44
N ASN A 1078 -20.53 34.46 20.13
CA ASN A 1078 -19.47 34.63 21.11
C ASN A 1078 -19.84 33.87 22.38
N TYR A 1079 -19.25 32.69 22.54
CA TYR A 1079 -19.33 31.88 23.75
C TYR A 1079 -17.98 31.87 24.46
N LEU A 1080 -18.00 31.69 25.77
CA LEU A 1080 -16.80 31.45 26.57
C LEU A 1080 -16.57 29.94 26.70
N ARG A 1081 -15.33 29.50 26.53
CA ARG A 1081 -14.95 28.08 26.57
C ARG A 1081 -14.32 27.73 27.91
N ILE A 1082 -14.81 26.66 28.50
CA ILE A 1082 -14.24 26.05 29.71
C ILE A 1082 -13.76 24.65 29.32
N LYS A 1083 -12.45 24.44 29.40
CA LYS A 1083 -11.83 23.12 29.20
C LYS A 1083 -11.56 22.50 30.57
N ILE A 1084 -12.07 21.30 30.79
CA ILE A 1084 -11.93 20.53 32.02
C ILE A 1084 -11.13 19.26 31.66
N THR A 1085 -9.98 19.10 32.29
CA THR A 1085 -9.14 17.90 32.17
C THR A 1085 -9.15 17.15 33.49
N ALA A 1086 -9.56 15.88 33.48
CA ALA A 1086 -9.65 15.03 34.66
C ALA A 1086 -9.23 13.59 34.35
N GLU A 1087 -9.02 12.75 35.36
CA GLU A 1087 -8.89 11.31 35.17
C GLU A 1087 -10.26 10.69 34.85
N ASP A 1088 -10.26 9.65 34.01
CA ASP A 1088 -11.45 8.90 33.66
C ASP A 1088 -11.98 8.13 34.89
N ALA A 1089 -13.26 8.30 35.16
CA ALA A 1089 -13.92 7.75 36.34
C ALA A 1089 -15.39 7.43 36.03
N PRO A 1090 -16.02 6.49 36.76
CA PRO A 1090 -17.44 6.20 36.59
C PRO A 1090 -18.27 7.48 36.74
N LEU A 1091 -19.19 7.69 35.79
CA LEU A 1091 -20.09 8.84 35.74
C LEU A 1091 -19.39 10.21 35.61
N VAL A 1092 -18.13 10.28 35.19
CA VAL A 1092 -17.36 11.54 35.06
C VAL A 1092 -18.12 12.61 34.27
N TYR A 1093 -18.69 12.28 33.10
CA TYR A 1093 -19.47 13.23 32.31
C TYR A 1093 -20.76 13.68 33.01
N TYR A 1094 -21.48 12.76 33.65
CA TYR A 1094 -22.67 13.09 34.46
C TYR A 1094 -22.31 14.04 35.60
N LYS A 1095 -21.23 13.76 36.33
CA LYS A 1095 -20.70 14.58 37.42
C LYS A 1095 -20.38 16.01 36.95
N MET A 1096 -19.70 16.15 35.81
CA MET A 1096 -19.36 17.46 35.23
C MET A 1096 -20.60 18.27 34.86
N VAL A 1097 -21.55 17.66 34.16
CA VAL A 1097 -22.78 18.33 33.73
C VAL A 1097 -23.69 18.68 34.92
N SER A 1098 -23.79 17.81 35.92
CA SER A 1098 -24.56 18.10 37.14
C SER A 1098 -23.98 19.26 37.94
N ALA A 1099 -22.66 19.49 37.90
CA ALA A 1099 -22.05 20.68 38.50
C ALA A 1099 -22.48 21.98 37.79
N PHE A 1100 -22.64 21.96 36.46
CA PHE A 1100 -23.19 23.10 35.71
C PHE A 1100 -24.66 23.35 36.04
N ASP A 1101 -25.46 22.28 36.14
CA ASP A 1101 -26.87 22.35 36.54
C ASP A 1101 -27.04 22.92 37.96
N TYR A 1102 -26.16 22.54 38.90
CA TYR A 1102 -26.17 23.02 40.30
C TYR A 1102 -26.00 24.54 40.40
N VAL A 1103 -25.17 25.14 39.56
CA VAL A 1103 -24.91 26.60 39.51
C VAL A 1103 -25.93 27.33 38.61
N GLY A 1104 -26.84 26.61 37.96
CA GLY A 1104 -27.85 27.18 37.07
C GLY A 1104 -27.25 27.75 35.77
N VAL A 1105 -26.23 27.06 35.23
CA VAL A 1105 -25.54 27.41 33.99
C VAL A 1105 -25.89 26.42 32.90
N THR A 1106 -26.51 26.93 31.82
CA THR A 1106 -26.89 26.10 30.68
C THR A 1106 -25.71 25.93 29.71
N ILE A 1107 -25.33 24.68 29.45
CA ILE A 1107 -24.35 24.33 28.43
C ILE A 1107 -24.96 24.59 27.05
N GLN A 1108 -24.32 25.45 26.25
CA GLN A 1108 -24.79 25.82 24.90
C GLN A 1108 -24.26 24.85 23.85
N GLN A 1109 -22.99 24.48 23.96
CA GLN A 1109 -22.36 23.43 23.17
C GLN A 1109 -21.36 22.68 24.05
N ALA A 1110 -21.09 21.43 23.74
CA ALA A 1110 -20.04 20.67 24.42
C ALA A 1110 -19.31 19.74 23.45
N VAL A 1111 -18.08 19.44 23.83
CA VAL A 1111 -17.18 18.51 23.18
C VAL A 1111 -16.60 17.60 24.25
N ILE A 1112 -16.88 16.31 24.14
CA ILE A 1112 -16.49 15.31 25.13
C ILE A 1112 -15.49 14.38 24.48
N THR A 1113 -14.33 14.15 25.10
CA THR A 1113 -13.26 13.30 24.53
C THR A 1113 -12.49 12.59 25.63
N THR A 1114 -12.40 11.25 25.52
CA THR A 1114 -11.56 10.42 26.42
C THR A 1114 -10.32 9.93 25.69
N ILE A 1115 -9.13 10.16 26.27
CA ILE A 1115 -7.83 9.73 25.76
C ILE A 1115 -7.11 8.91 26.83
N GLY A 1116 -6.99 7.59 26.63
CA GLY A 1116 -6.41 6.71 27.66
C GLY A 1116 -7.27 6.74 28.92
N HIS A 1117 -6.67 7.05 30.08
CA HIS A 1117 -7.36 7.28 31.35
C HIS A 1117 -7.61 8.77 31.65
N GLN A 1118 -7.57 9.66 30.66
CA GLN A 1118 -7.85 11.09 30.84
C GLN A 1118 -9.07 11.52 30.04
N VAL A 1119 -9.93 12.32 30.66
CA VAL A 1119 -11.09 12.98 30.04
C VAL A 1119 -10.77 14.44 29.83
N ILE A 1120 -10.92 14.92 28.59
CA ILE A 1120 -10.67 16.30 28.17
C ILE A 1120 -11.95 16.83 27.54
N ASP A 1121 -12.76 17.50 28.36
CA ASP A 1121 -14.09 17.97 27.96
C ASP A 1121 -14.11 19.49 27.85
N THR A 1122 -14.67 20.00 26.77
CA THR A 1122 -14.79 21.45 26.50
C THR A 1122 -16.25 21.85 26.44
N PHE A 1123 -16.65 22.78 27.31
CA PHE A 1123 -18.01 23.30 27.44
C PHE A 1123 -18.07 24.77 27.00
N TYR A 1124 -19.12 25.12 26.26
CA TYR A 1124 -19.39 26.46 25.76
C TYR A 1124 -20.57 27.06 26.54
N ILE A 1125 -20.33 28.22 27.13
CA ILE A 1125 -21.32 28.94 27.96
C ILE A 1125 -21.47 30.39 27.50
N THR A 1126 -22.55 31.04 27.90
CA THR A 1126 -22.74 32.46 27.61
C THR A 1126 -21.83 33.33 28.49
N PRO A 1127 -21.39 34.52 28.02
CA PRO A 1127 -20.63 35.46 28.85
C PRO A 1127 -21.38 35.89 30.13
N SER A 1128 -22.71 35.93 30.11
CA SER A 1128 -23.54 36.18 31.29
C SER A 1128 -23.48 35.05 32.31
N ASP A 1129 -23.45 33.79 31.87
CA ASP A 1129 -23.37 32.62 32.75
C ASP A 1129 -21.97 32.44 33.35
N HIS A 1130 -20.92 32.91 32.66
CA HIS A 1130 -19.57 32.94 33.24
C HIS A 1130 -19.53 33.73 34.55
N LYS A 1131 -20.29 34.84 34.66
CA LYS A 1131 -20.40 35.61 35.91
C LYS A 1131 -21.07 34.81 37.04
N LYS A 1132 -21.93 33.83 36.73
CA LYS A 1132 -22.54 32.94 37.73
C LYS A 1132 -21.52 31.94 38.25
N ILE A 1133 -20.72 31.34 37.35
CA ILE A 1133 -19.64 30.41 37.71
C ILE A 1133 -18.62 31.08 38.62
N VAL A 1134 -18.12 32.27 38.23
CA VAL A 1134 -17.09 33.01 39.00
C VAL A 1134 -17.60 33.47 40.37
N LYS A 1135 -18.93 33.62 40.54
CA LYS A 1135 -19.56 34.02 41.82
C LYS A 1135 -20.06 32.84 42.66
N SER A 1136 -19.74 31.61 42.26
CA SER A 1136 -20.21 30.37 42.87
C SER A 1136 -19.04 29.45 43.23
N ASP A 1137 -19.31 28.42 44.03
CA ASP A 1137 -18.32 27.40 44.39
C ASP A 1137 -18.18 26.31 43.30
N PHE A 1138 -18.26 26.69 42.02
CA PHE A 1138 -18.29 25.73 40.89
C PHE A 1138 -17.06 24.83 40.84
N GLU A 1139 -15.86 25.41 40.93
CA GLU A 1139 -14.61 24.65 40.88
C GLU A 1139 -14.48 23.70 42.08
N GLU A 1140 -14.86 24.17 43.27
CA GLU A 1140 -14.81 23.39 44.50
C GLU A 1140 -15.86 22.25 44.49
N SER A 1141 -17.07 22.54 44.00
CA SER A 1141 -18.14 21.55 43.80
C SER A 1141 -17.72 20.47 42.79
N LEU A 1142 -17.06 20.87 41.69
CA LEU A 1142 -16.57 19.95 40.67
C LEU A 1142 -15.46 19.04 41.21
N LYS A 1143 -14.49 19.61 41.94
CA LYS A 1143 -13.43 18.85 42.63
C LYS A 1143 -14.03 17.81 43.58
N GLN A 1144 -14.93 18.23 44.47
CA GLN A 1144 -15.55 17.35 45.46
C GLN A 1144 -16.34 16.19 44.83
N VAL A 1145 -17.03 16.43 43.72
CA VAL A 1145 -17.88 15.41 43.08
C VAL A 1145 -17.07 14.43 42.24
N LEU A 1146 -16.06 14.90 41.52
CA LEU A 1146 -15.13 14.01 40.80
C LEU A 1146 -14.37 13.09 41.77
N MET A 1147 -14.09 13.56 42.99
CA MET A 1147 -13.41 12.79 44.05
C MET A 1147 -14.33 11.88 44.88
N SER A 1148 -15.67 12.04 44.81
CA SER A 1148 -16.59 11.20 45.57
C SER A 1148 -16.62 9.77 45.01
N PRO A 1149 -16.38 8.72 45.83
CA PRO A 1149 -16.52 7.34 45.41
C PRO A 1149 -17.97 7.08 44.99
N SER A 1150 -18.14 6.44 43.83
CA SER A 1150 -19.45 6.16 43.24
C SER A 1150 -20.21 5.14 44.07
N VAL A 1151 -20.86 5.57 45.15
CA VAL A 1151 -21.94 4.82 45.79
C VAL A 1151 -23.24 5.26 45.13
N ILE A 1152 -23.82 4.36 44.33
CA ILE A 1152 -25.27 4.34 44.08
C ILE A 1152 -25.88 3.34 45.04
#